data_AF-A0A2K3DSW3-F1
#
_entry.id   AF-A0A2K3DSW3-F1
#
_cell.length_a   1.000
_cell.length_b   1.000
_cell.length_c   1.000
_cell.angle_alpha   90.00
_cell.angle_beta   90.00
_cell.angle_gamma   90.00
#
_symmetry.space_group_name_H-M   'P 1'
#
loop_
_entity.id
_entity.type
_entity.pdbx_description
1 polymer ?
#
loop_
_entity_poly.entity_id
_entity_poly.type
_entity_poly.pdbx_seq_one_letter_code
_entity_poly.pdbx_strand_id
1 'polypeptide(L)'
;MSAGSQRFDLERNAPKLQLRDWNDKDGKPTEQVWEISFPDGRPTQIYLDANSCQAVHRIRSWAATRCRRADQKGRISALRTLVVSGLIKTGKSYTLNEVVPAVLAEALAREPLGHRLKGIRVLRMNCMDLKRRNGAGALMYDLLSMIVEWAVQADVRVNDDEWRKAQAVLADGPSGISMDTRAGRAVAELFERGFQTPVLVLMDELQALLQPTTYDNAGGQEQLNRGDIAFIRDVVLRRLLINTPPHVLWAFTGSSIVWTSLAAMPVNGTAPLNQIKPVHLPASVPPHLMQELVVHSLQQLGLSEQQEQAVGQAEHQQLTALLERSGNSPALFTTMLELWADEETSVDITTFVGEFMTNKLFEEAVKEWNLALAHMSDEDRRRVLDLANVVLGAQVTGFPSRGIWRFLEPYMLKTDHGRYYLADPMQRLLLRSVIDRGGKLRTSFTGLGEGLTLVQLEWGWLILQLGEVADYLVGQRRPPKGFPSHVDGATELTAMLKEFATKAKLPGAKGVSTADRWGALPAFQKALESPYNKGSRAWYELGGKDNRLQSDLDYLVFFLRLCRNVLAHHWQQQGLVDILQVMMALPDMLGMSAGALAEQVRTCMSKLQPATIEAAAITAATAAEGEEERASAGSAPSAGSDLSAGSGSGSGGAGRGGDPASGRGTPAATGGCWPGSSCSKAHTALLSSSGALSAARRCLLLAGKAVVPHTRAMLPAPAVRRLNLMRVMTSAQAAVRFS
;
A
#
# COMPACT_ATOMS: atom_id res chain seq x y z
N MET A 1 32.49 -7.64 5.50
CA MET A 1 32.53 -7.06 4.14
C MET A 1 33.47 -7.90 3.28
N SER A 2 32.94 -8.73 2.39
CA SER A 2 33.72 -9.44 1.36
C SER A 2 33.24 -8.91 0.01
N ALA A 3 33.86 -7.84 -0.48
CA ALA A 3 33.61 -7.34 -1.83
C ALA A 3 34.27 -8.30 -2.82
N GLY A 4 33.46 -8.92 -3.68
CA GLY A 4 33.97 -9.63 -4.85
C GLY A 4 34.58 -8.58 -5.78
N SER A 5 35.89 -8.62 -5.90
CA SER A 5 36.68 -7.68 -6.70
C SER A 5 36.46 -7.93 -8.19
N GLN A 6 35.64 -7.11 -8.84
CA GLN A 6 35.73 -6.84 -10.27
C GLN A 6 35.50 -5.35 -10.52
N ARG A 7 36.41 -4.73 -11.28
CA ARG A 7 36.28 -3.35 -11.77
C ARG A 7 35.02 -3.27 -12.63
N PHE A 8 33.97 -2.60 -12.16
CA PHE A 8 32.71 -2.51 -12.89
C PHE A 8 32.78 -1.41 -13.97
N ASP A 9 33.08 -1.81 -15.20
CA ASP A 9 32.96 -0.96 -16.39
C ASP A 9 31.58 -1.19 -17.02
N LEU A 10 30.74 -0.16 -17.07
CA LEU A 10 29.35 -0.29 -17.51
C LEU A 10 29.24 -0.87 -18.92
N GLU A 11 30.10 -0.46 -19.85
CA GLU A 11 30.00 -0.90 -21.25
C GLU A 11 30.37 -2.38 -21.45
N ARG A 12 31.10 -2.97 -20.50
CA ARG A 12 31.53 -4.38 -20.55
C ARG A 12 30.73 -5.29 -19.64
N ASN A 13 30.27 -4.77 -18.51
CA ASN A 13 29.70 -5.55 -17.42
C ASN A 13 28.21 -5.29 -17.20
N ALA A 14 27.56 -4.41 -17.98
CA ALA A 14 26.12 -4.21 -17.89
C ALA A 14 25.33 -5.44 -18.38
N PRO A 15 24.16 -5.72 -17.78
CA PRO A 15 23.22 -6.67 -18.35
C PRO A 15 22.82 -6.27 -19.77
N LYS A 16 22.48 -7.24 -20.61
CA LYS A 16 21.98 -6.99 -21.97
C LYS A 16 20.49 -7.28 -22.02
N LEU A 17 19.76 -6.34 -22.59
CA LEU A 17 18.32 -6.42 -22.83
C LEU A 17 18.05 -6.88 -24.26
N GLN A 18 17.30 -7.96 -24.41
CA GLN A 18 16.81 -8.45 -25.70
C GLN A 18 15.29 -8.50 -25.67
N LEU A 19 14.64 -8.00 -26.72
CA LEU A 19 13.20 -8.12 -26.84
C LEU A 19 12.91 -9.58 -27.20
N ARG A 20 12.05 -10.23 -26.42
CA ARG A 20 11.58 -11.57 -26.74
C ARG A 20 10.49 -11.43 -27.82
N ASP A 21 10.65 -12.15 -28.93
CA ASP A 21 9.62 -12.19 -29.97
C ASP A 21 8.36 -12.86 -29.40
N TRP A 22 7.36 -12.04 -29.06
CA TRP A 22 6.11 -12.49 -28.48
C TRP A 22 4.95 -12.03 -29.34
N ASN A 23 4.31 -12.97 -30.02
CA ASN A 23 3.07 -12.73 -30.76
C ASN A 23 1.92 -13.33 -29.94
N ASP A 24 0.86 -12.55 -29.73
CA ASP A 24 -0.41 -13.11 -29.29
C ASP A 24 -0.92 -14.13 -30.33
N LYS A 25 -1.89 -14.97 -29.98
CA LYS A 25 -2.53 -15.95 -30.87
C LYS A 25 -3.07 -15.32 -32.18
N ASP A 26 -3.30 -14.00 -32.17
CA ASP A 26 -3.75 -13.18 -33.30
C ASP A 26 -2.61 -12.45 -34.04
N GLY A 27 -1.34 -12.71 -33.75
CA GLY A 27 -0.19 -12.11 -34.44
C GLY A 27 0.02 -10.62 -34.18
N LYS A 28 -0.64 -10.05 -33.17
CA LYS A 28 -0.46 -8.65 -32.77
C LYS A 28 0.57 -8.56 -31.63
N PRO A 29 1.55 -7.65 -31.72
CA PRO A 29 2.44 -7.36 -30.60
C PRO A 29 1.65 -6.56 -29.57
N THR A 30 1.09 -7.23 -28.58
CA THR A 30 0.24 -6.57 -27.58
C THR A 30 1.01 -6.13 -26.35
N GLU A 31 2.13 -6.73 -25.95
CA GLU A 31 2.91 -6.38 -24.74
C GLU A 31 4.42 -6.74 -24.90
N GLN A 32 5.34 -6.06 -24.20
CA GLN A 32 6.79 -6.26 -24.37
C GLN A 32 7.41 -7.09 -23.23
N VAL A 33 7.92 -8.27 -23.58
CA VAL A 33 8.69 -9.13 -22.68
C VAL A 33 10.16 -9.00 -23.03
N TRP A 34 10.99 -8.69 -22.03
CA TRP A 34 12.43 -8.52 -22.21
C TRP A 34 13.19 -9.67 -21.53
N GLU A 35 14.18 -10.20 -22.21
CA GLU A 35 15.17 -11.11 -21.63
C GLU A 35 16.40 -10.30 -21.20
N ILE A 36 16.80 -10.50 -19.94
CA ILE A 36 17.98 -9.89 -19.35
C ILE A 36 19.05 -10.96 -19.20
N SER A 37 20.14 -10.80 -19.96
CA SER A 37 21.32 -11.67 -19.85
C SER A 37 22.44 -10.97 -19.10
N PHE A 38 23.08 -11.69 -18.18
CA PHE A 38 24.09 -11.12 -17.31
C PHE A 38 25.50 -11.57 -17.71
N PRO A 39 26.49 -10.66 -17.81
CA PRO A 39 27.86 -11.01 -18.18
C PRO A 39 28.60 -11.88 -17.15
N ASP A 40 28.14 -11.89 -15.91
CA ASP A 40 28.70 -12.65 -14.79
C ASP A 40 28.26 -14.14 -14.77
N GLY A 41 27.48 -14.57 -15.77
CA GLY A 41 27.00 -15.94 -15.89
C GLY A 41 25.73 -16.24 -15.08
N ARG A 42 25.11 -15.23 -14.46
CA ARG A 42 23.77 -15.41 -13.86
C ARG A 42 22.75 -15.86 -14.93
N PRO A 43 21.76 -16.69 -14.54
CA PRO A 43 20.74 -17.14 -15.47
C PRO A 43 19.97 -15.97 -16.07
N THR A 44 19.57 -16.13 -17.33
CA THR A 44 18.72 -15.15 -18.01
C THR A 44 17.42 -14.97 -17.23
N GLN A 45 17.02 -13.71 -17.04
CA GLN A 45 15.79 -13.37 -16.33
C GLN A 45 14.80 -12.69 -17.27
N ILE A 46 13.51 -12.90 -17.01
CA ILE A 46 12.43 -12.22 -17.75
C ILE A 46 12.07 -10.92 -17.02
N TYR A 47 11.95 -9.84 -17.77
CA TYR A 47 11.41 -8.55 -17.34
C TYR A 47 10.14 -8.23 -18.12
N LEU A 48 9.02 -8.15 -17.40
CA LEU A 48 7.71 -7.85 -17.96
C LEU A 48 7.53 -6.33 -18.04
N ASP A 49 7.56 -5.78 -19.27
CA ASP A 49 7.32 -4.35 -19.53
C ASP A 49 5.90 -4.15 -20.10
N ALA A 50 4.93 -4.01 -19.20
CA ALA A 50 3.55 -3.78 -19.60
C ALA A 50 3.42 -2.47 -20.40
N ASN A 51 2.58 -2.48 -21.43
CA ASN A 51 2.34 -1.32 -22.30
C ASN A 51 1.84 -0.06 -21.57
N SER A 52 1.23 -0.22 -20.40
CA SER A 52 0.82 0.90 -19.54
C SER A 52 2.01 1.68 -18.99
N CYS A 53 3.16 1.01 -18.80
CA CYS A 53 4.38 1.60 -18.24
C CYS A 53 5.37 2.01 -19.34
N GLN A 54 5.70 1.07 -20.24
CA GLN A 54 6.80 1.20 -21.21
C GLN A 54 8.11 1.66 -20.53
N ALA A 55 8.47 1.01 -19.43
CA ALA A 55 9.62 1.35 -18.59
C ALA A 55 10.90 1.43 -19.43
N VAL A 56 11.17 0.40 -20.23
CA VAL A 56 12.40 0.32 -21.03
C VAL A 56 12.44 1.46 -22.04
N HIS A 57 11.32 1.76 -22.71
CA HIS A 57 11.24 2.88 -23.65
C HIS A 57 11.46 4.24 -22.96
N ARG A 58 10.85 4.47 -21.79
CA ARG A 58 11.02 5.72 -21.04
C ARG A 58 12.45 5.91 -20.54
N ILE A 59 13.10 4.83 -20.09
CA ILE A 59 14.50 4.83 -19.70
C ILE A 59 15.39 5.08 -20.92
N ARG A 60 15.11 4.47 -22.09
CA ARG A 60 15.82 4.73 -23.35
C ARG A 60 15.72 6.20 -23.75
N SER A 61 14.52 6.78 -23.67
CA SER A 61 14.28 8.20 -23.95
C SER A 61 15.08 9.12 -23.01
N TRP A 62 15.16 8.76 -21.72
CA TRP A 62 15.99 9.47 -20.75
C TRP A 62 17.48 9.35 -21.08
N ALA A 63 17.99 8.13 -21.30
CA ALA A 63 19.39 7.85 -21.60
C ALA A 63 19.84 8.59 -22.88
N ALA A 64 19.06 8.51 -23.96
CA ALA A 64 19.34 9.23 -25.20
C ALA A 64 19.35 10.75 -25.01
N THR A 65 18.47 11.28 -24.14
CA THR A 65 18.48 12.71 -23.79
C THR A 65 19.73 13.09 -22.99
N ARG A 66 20.21 12.21 -22.11
CA ARG A 66 21.44 12.41 -21.35
C ARG A 66 22.67 12.41 -22.27
N CYS A 67 22.80 11.43 -23.17
CA CYS A 67 23.91 11.41 -24.14
C CYS A 67 23.95 12.70 -24.97
N ARG A 68 22.83 13.04 -25.64
CA ARG A 68 22.76 14.25 -26.48
C ARG A 68 23.10 15.55 -25.75
N ARG A 69 22.85 15.65 -24.44
CA ARG A 69 23.07 16.89 -23.67
C ARG A 69 24.40 16.93 -22.93
N ALA A 70 25.10 15.80 -22.78
CA ALA A 70 26.41 15.78 -22.13
C ALA A 70 27.45 16.67 -22.84
N ASP A 71 27.35 16.76 -24.17
CA ASP A 71 28.27 17.50 -25.03
C ASP A 71 27.81 18.94 -25.37
N GLN A 72 26.60 19.35 -24.95
CA GLN A 72 26.10 20.69 -25.22
C GLN A 72 26.79 21.73 -24.33
N LYS A 73 27.63 22.57 -24.94
CA LYS A 73 28.19 23.77 -24.29
C LYS A 73 27.10 24.85 -24.15
N GLY A 74 26.94 25.41 -22.96
CA GLY A 74 26.22 26.68 -22.76
C GLY A 74 24.75 26.63 -22.27
N ARG A 75 24.18 25.46 -21.95
CA ARG A 75 22.86 25.39 -21.27
C ARG A 75 22.96 24.74 -19.89
N ILE A 76 22.98 25.58 -18.86
CA ILE A 76 22.98 25.23 -17.42
C ILE A 76 21.53 24.97 -16.96
N SER A 77 20.75 24.18 -17.69
CA SER A 77 19.50 23.66 -17.11
C SER A 77 19.81 22.29 -16.53
N ALA A 78 19.60 22.11 -15.22
CA ALA A 78 19.67 20.82 -14.55
C ALA A 78 19.02 19.74 -15.43
N LEU A 79 19.76 18.67 -15.73
CA LEU A 79 19.22 17.58 -16.53
C LEU A 79 18.29 16.74 -15.66
N ARG A 80 17.16 16.31 -16.22
CA ARG A 80 16.13 15.62 -15.42
C ARG A 80 16.65 14.32 -14.83
N THR A 81 16.52 14.17 -13.51
CA THR A 81 16.86 12.94 -12.77
C THR A 81 15.83 11.85 -13.06
N LEU A 82 16.28 10.62 -13.27
CA LEU A 82 15.36 9.49 -13.47
C LEU A 82 14.78 9.05 -12.13
N VAL A 83 13.47 8.87 -12.05
CA VAL A 83 12.81 8.35 -10.85
C VAL A 83 12.05 7.09 -11.22
N VAL A 84 12.53 5.94 -10.73
CA VAL A 84 11.83 4.67 -10.87
C VAL A 84 10.80 4.59 -9.74
N SER A 85 9.59 5.04 -10.06
CA SER A 85 8.48 5.16 -9.12
C SER A 85 7.60 3.92 -9.18
N GLY A 86 7.03 3.54 -8.04
CA GLY A 86 6.25 2.32 -7.94
C GLY A 86 5.59 2.18 -6.58
N LEU A 87 4.41 1.58 -6.54
CA LEU A 87 3.78 1.14 -5.30
C LEU A 87 4.62 0.05 -4.60
N ILE A 88 4.15 -0.45 -3.47
CA ILE A 88 4.85 -1.50 -2.72
C ILE A 88 4.93 -2.77 -3.58
N LYS A 89 6.12 -3.39 -3.64
CA LYS A 89 6.43 -4.59 -4.45
C LYS A 89 6.05 -4.49 -5.94
N THR A 90 6.54 -3.44 -6.63
CA THR A 90 6.42 -3.29 -8.09
C THR A 90 7.74 -3.44 -8.86
N GLY A 91 8.82 -3.90 -8.22
CA GLY A 91 10.10 -4.14 -8.89
C GLY A 91 10.97 -2.89 -9.14
N LYS A 92 10.82 -1.86 -8.29
CA LYS A 92 11.59 -0.61 -8.38
C LYS A 92 13.10 -0.85 -8.34
N SER A 93 13.56 -1.55 -7.30
CA SER A 93 14.98 -1.88 -7.07
C SER A 93 15.57 -2.66 -8.23
N TYR A 94 14.86 -3.69 -8.71
CA TYR A 94 15.30 -4.48 -9.86
C TYR A 94 15.41 -3.64 -11.14
N THR A 95 14.40 -2.82 -11.44
CA THR A 95 14.44 -1.93 -12.61
C THR A 95 15.58 -0.91 -12.49
N LEU A 96 15.80 -0.33 -11.31
CA LEU A 96 16.87 0.63 -11.07
C LEU A 96 18.26 -0.01 -11.26
N ASN A 97 18.46 -1.21 -10.70
CA ASN A 97 19.78 -1.84 -10.61
C ASN A 97 20.18 -2.60 -11.88
N GLU A 98 19.23 -3.20 -12.60
CA GLU A 98 19.55 -4.04 -13.76
C GLU A 98 19.13 -3.40 -15.08
N VAL A 99 17.91 -2.86 -15.16
CA VAL A 99 17.37 -2.31 -16.43
C VAL A 99 17.98 -0.95 -16.78
N VAL A 100 18.12 -0.03 -15.80
CA VAL A 100 18.71 1.30 -16.07
C VAL A 100 20.16 1.21 -16.59
N PRO A 101 21.06 0.43 -15.96
CA PRO A 101 22.41 0.22 -16.49
C PRO A 101 22.43 -0.42 -17.87
N ALA A 102 21.61 -1.46 -18.10
CA ALA A 102 21.52 -2.15 -19.38
C ALA A 102 21.12 -1.20 -20.53
N VAL A 103 20.07 -0.40 -20.30
CA VAL A 103 19.61 0.58 -21.29
C VAL A 103 20.63 1.69 -21.54
N LEU A 104 21.31 2.16 -20.48
CA LEU A 104 22.33 3.20 -20.65
C LEU A 104 23.54 2.67 -21.41
N ALA A 105 23.99 1.44 -21.14
CA ALA A 105 25.06 0.78 -21.88
C ALA A 105 24.70 0.64 -23.37
N GLU A 106 23.46 0.22 -23.69
CA GLU A 106 22.95 0.16 -25.06
C GLU A 106 23.01 1.53 -25.75
N ALA A 107 22.60 2.59 -25.05
CA ALA A 107 22.63 3.94 -25.58
C ALA A 107 24.07 4.44 -25.82
N LEU A 108 24.98 4.21 -24.87
CA LEU A 108 26.39 4.62 -24.97
C LEU A 108 27.14 3.86 -26.06
N ALA A 109 26.81 2.58 -26.31
CA ALA A 109 27.41 1.80 -27.39
C ALA A 109 27.21 2.43 -28.78
N ARG A 110 26.17 3.27 -28.95
CA ARG A 110 25.88 4.00 -30.19
C ARG A 110 26.62 5.34 -30.30
N GLU A 111 27.19 5.84 -29.20
CA GLU A 111 27.91 7.10 -29.15
C GLU A 111 29.39 6.94 -29.56
N PRO A 112 30.04 7.97 -30.14
CA PRO A 112 31.43 7.90 -30.56
C PRO A 112 32.40 7.69 -29.39
N LEU A 113 33.59 7.13 -29.66
CA LEU A 113 34.61 6.81 -28.64
C LEU A 113 35.06 8.02 -27.78
N GLY A 114 34.95 9.24 -28.31
CA GLY A 114 35.29 10.48 -27.60
C GLY A 114 34.13 11.15 -26.86
N HIS A 115 32.94 10.54 -26.83
CA HIS A 115 31.76 11.11 -26.18
C HIS A 115 31.96 11.27 -24.67
N ARG A 116 31.50 12.38 -24.07
CA ARG A 116 31.83 12.74 -22.67
C ARG A 116 31.36 11.74 -21.61
N LEU A 117 30.35 10.92 -21.91
CA LEU A 117 29.85 9.88 -21.00
C LEU A 117 30.55 8.51 -21.19
N LYS A 118 31.51 8.37 -22.12
CA LYS A 118 32.27 7.14 -22.30
C LYS A 118 33.12 6.85 -21.06
N GLY A 119 33.25 5.57 -20.70
CA GLY A 119 33.96 5.15 -19.49
C GLY A 119 33.22 5.48 -18.18
N ILE A 120 31.89 5.65 -18.23
CA ILE A 120 31.07 5.92 -17.04
C ILE A 120 31.25 4.87 -15.95
N ARG A 121 31.34 5.33 -14.70
CA ARG A 121 31.41 4.48 -13.51
C ARG A 121 30.06 4.44 -12.80
N VAL A 122 29.69 3.29 -12.25
CA VAL A 122 28.41 3.11 -11.56
C VAL A 122 28.63 3.10 -10.06
N LEU A 123 27.98 4.03 -9.36
CA LEU A 123 27.84 4.04 -7.92
C LEU A 123 26.46 3.48 -7.56
N ARG A 124 26.45 2.29 -6.94
CA ARG A 124 25.23 1.67 -6.42
C ARG A 124 25.14 1.91 -4.93
N MET A 125 24.02 2.42 -4.46
CA MET A 125 23.79 2.70 -3.05
C MET A 125 22.40 2.22 -2.65
N ASN A 126 22.33 1.35 -1.65
CA ASN A 126 21.09 1.09 -0.93
C ASN A 126 21.06 1.98 0.31
N CYS A 127 20.15 2.94 0.36
CA CYS A 127 20.08 3.88 1.48
C CYS A 127 19.62 3.22 2.79
N MET A 128 19.10 1.98 2.75
CA MET A 128 18.77 1.22 3.96
C MET A 128 20.02 0.71 4.70
N ASP A 129 21.14 0.51 3.99
CA ASP A 129 22.41 0.01 4.55
C ASP A 129 23.18 1.10 5.33
N LEU A 130 22.79 2.37 5.18
CA LEU A 130 23.46 3.49 5.83
C LEU A 130 23.16 3.53 7.33
N LYS A 131 24.18 3.91 8.11
CA LYS A 131 24.03 4.10 9.55
C LYS A 131 23.13 5.28 9.87
N ARG A 132 21.88 4.97 10.18
CA ARG A 132 20.84 5.93 10.59
C ARG A 132 20.83 6.25 12.09
N ARG A 133 21.60 5.52 12.90
CA ARG A 133 21.77 5.77 14.34
C ARG A 133 22.80 6.89 14.53
N ASN A 134 22.60 7.75 15.53
CA ASN A 134 23.42 8.94 15.83
C ASN A 134 23.19 10.15 14.88
N GLY A 135 21.94 10.36 14.47
CA GLY A 135 21.48 11.57 13.76
C GLY A 135 22.00 11.76 12.32
N ALA A 136 21.72 12.93 11.74
CA ALA A 136 22.18 13.29 10.38
C ALA A 136 23.70 13.29 10.21
N GLY A 137 24.47 13.63 11.26
CA GLY A 137 25.93 13.65 11.24
C GLY A 137 26.54 12.31 10.87
N ALA A 138 26.17 11.26 11.62
CA ALA A 138 26.66 9.91 11.37
C ALA A 138 26.20 9.37 10.01
N LEU A 139 24.96 9.64 9.62
CA LEU A 139 24.41 9.23 8.32
C LEU A 139 25.20 9.87 7.15
N MET A 140 25.40 11.18 7.18
CA MET A 140 26.13 11.90 6.13
C MET A 140 27.61 11.51 6.11
N TYR A 141 28.21 11.24 7.27
CA TYR A 141 29.57 10.71 7.37
C TYR A 141 29.68 9.32 6.72
N ASP A 142 28.76 8.40 7.04
CA ASP A 142 28.74 7.03 6.49
C ASP A 142 28.54 7.05 4.97
N LEU A 143 27.65 7.92 4.48
CA LEU A 143 27.47 8.19 3.05
C LEU A 143 28.76 8.72 2.41
N LEU A 144 29.43 9.69 3.02
CA LEU A 144 30.70 10.23 2.52
C LEU A 144 31.80 9.15 2.48
N SER A 145 31.93 8.33 3.53
CA SER A 145 32.90 7.23 3.61
C SER A 145 32.67 6.25 2.47
N MET A 146 31.42 5.81 2.27
CA MET A 146 31.05 4.89 1.20
C MET A 146 31.35 5.46 -0.19
N ILE A 147 31.08 6.75 -0.44
CA ILE A 147 31.40 7.41 -1.72
C ILE A 147 32.92 7.46 -1.95
N VAL A 148 33.70 7.83 -0.94
CA VAL A 148 35.17 7.92 -1.03
C VAL A 148 35.80 6.55 -1.25
N GLU A 149 35.37 5.54 -0.50
CA GLU A 149 35.81 4.15 -0.65
C GLU A 149 35.48 3.61 -2.05
N TRP A 150 34.26 3.85 -2.53
CA TRP A 150 33.87 3.49 -3.89
C TRP A 150 34.71 4.20 -4.94
N ALA A 151 34.97 5.50 -4.80
CA ALA A 151 35.74 6.27 -5.76
C ALA A 151 37.17 5.72 -5.92
N VAL A 152 37.79 5.29 -4.82
CA VAL A 152 39.10 4.61 -4.83
C VAL A 152 39.00 3.25 -5.55
N GLN A 153 38.02 2.43 -5.19
CA GLN A 153 37.86 1.08 -5.75
C GLN A 153 37.54 1.09 -7.26
N ALA A 154 36.75 2.07 -7.70
CA ALA A 154 36.29 2.21 -9.09
C ALA A 154 37.23 3.06 -9.97
N ASP A 155 38.37 3.51 -9.44
CA ASP A 155 39.36 4.36 -10.12
C ASP A 155 38.72 5.63 -10.72
N VAL A 156 37.93 6.32 -9.89
CA VAL A 156 37.20 7.53 -10.26
C VAL A 156 38.13 8.73 -10.06
N ARG A 157 38.31 9.53 -11.11
CA ARG A 157 39.10 10.78 -11.00
C ARG A 157 38.26 11.84 -10.28
N VAL A 158 38.83 12.38 -9.21
CA VAL A 158 38.24 13.44 -8.41
C VAL A 158 39.21 14.62 -8.37
N ASN A 159 38.69 15.84 -8.40
CA ASN A 159 39.47 17.06 -8.20
C ASN A 159 40.16 17.05 -6.82
N ASP A 160 41.46 17.35 -6.79
CA ASP A 160 42.30 17.32 -5.59
C ASP A 160 41.77 18.18 -4.43
N ASP A 161 41.17 19.34 -4.71
CA ASP A 161 40.65 20.24 -3.68
C ASP A 161 39.44 19.64 -2.96
N GLU A 162 38.50 19.10 -3.74
CA GLU A 162 37.30 18.47 -3.18
C GLU A 162 37.63 17.13 -2.52
N TRP A 163 38.60 16.40 -3.08
CA TRP A 163 39.13 15.17 -2.48
C TRP A 163 39.78 15.43 -1.13
N ARG A 164 40.66 16.45 -1.02
CA ARG A 164 41.28 16.86 0.25
C ARG A 164 40.24 17.28 1.29
N LYS A 165 39.20 18.03 0.89
CA LYS A 165 38.10 18.40 1.81
C LYS A 165 37.35 17.18 2.32
N ALA A 166 37.02 16.24 1.45
CA ALA A 166 36.34 15.00 1.83
C ALA A 166 37.19 14.17 2.81
N GLN A 167 38.49 14.01 2.51
CA GLN A 167 39.41 13.30 3.39
C GLN A 167 39.59 13.99 4.75
N ALA A 168 39.64 15.33 4.78
CA ALA A 168 39.73 16.08 6.03
C ALA A 168 38.48 15.88 6.90
N VAL A 169 37.27 15.83 6.30
CA VAL A 169 36.04 15.52 7.04
C VAL A 169 36.07 14.09 7.60
N LEU A 170 36.54 13.11 6.82
CA LEU A 170 36.67 11.72 7.27
C LEU A 170 37.74 11.56 8.37
N ALA A 171 38.82 12.33 8.33
CA ALA A 171 39.87 12.29 9.35
C ALA A 171 39.39 12.77 10.74
N ASP A 172 38.42 13.67 10.78
CA ASP A 172 37.83 14.18 12.04
C ASP A 172 36.89 13.17 12.73
N GLY A 173 36.53 12.08 12.03
CA GLY A 173 35.65 11.04 12.53
C GLY A 173 34.17 11.45 12.64
N PRO A 174 33.26 10.50 12.94
CA PRO A 174 31.81 10.73 12.90
C PRO A 174 31.27 11.66 13.99
N SER A 175 32.05 11.94 15.04
CA SER A 175 31.67 12.78 16.19
C SER A 175 32.28 14.19 16.13
N GLY A 176 32.84 14.59 14.99
CA GLY A 176 33.41 15.93 14.82
C GLY A 176 32.38 17.06 14.93
N ILE A 177 32.85 18.28 15.20
CA ILE A 177 31.98 19.46 15.35
C ILE A 177 31.26 19.76 14.03
N SER A 178 29.94 19.94 14.10
CA SER A 178 29.05 20.24 12.97
C SER A 178 29.17 19.20 11.83
N MET A 179 29.32 17.93 12.19
CA MET A 179 29.57 16.84 11.24
C MET A 179 28.45 16.68 10.20
N ASP A 180 27.20 16.86 10.60
CA ASP A 180 26.02 16.88 9.73
C ASP A 180 26.19 17.85 8.56
N THR A 181 26.57 19.09 8.87
CA THR A 181 26.74 20.15 7.89
C THR A 181 28.00 19.94 7.06
N ARG A 182 29.10 19.54 7.69
CA ARG A 182 30.40 19.36 7.02
C ARG A 182 30.38 18.16 6.08
N ALA A 183 29.93 16.99 6.54
CA ALA A 183 29.81 15.80 5.71
C ALA A 183 28.75 16.00 4.62
N GLY A 184 27.57 16.55 4.95
CA GLY A 184 26.54 16.85 3.95
C GLY A 184 27.01 17.81 2.85
N ARG A 185 27.78 18.85 3.21
CA ARG A 185 28.40 19.76 2.22
C ARG A 185 29.49 19.06 1.40
N ALA A 186 30.35 18.26 2.02
CA ALA A 186 31.39 17.52 1.31
C ALA A 186 30.80 16.56 0.27
N VAL A 187 29.74 15.83 0.63
CA VAL A 187 28.98 14.99 -0.31
C VAL A 187 28.44 15.82 -1.48
N ALA A 188 27.76 16.93 -1.19
CA ALA A 188 27.22 17.80 -2.24
C ALA A 188 28.31 18.34 -3.17
N GLU A 189 29.42 18.81 -2.62
CA GLU A 189 30.51 19.42 -3.38
C GLU A 189 31.29 18.40 -4.23
N LEU A 190 31.48 17.16 -3.75
CA LEU A 190 32.03 16.06 -4.55
C LEU A 190 31.23 15.83 -5.82
N PHE A 191 29.89 15.82 -5.73
CA PHE A 191 29.03 15.62 -6.91
C PHE A 191 28.88 16.87 -7.78
N GLU A 192 28.84 18.07 -7.19
CA GLU A 192 28.68 19.32 -7.95
C GLU A 192 29.93 19.68 -8.76
N ARG A 193 31.13 19.43 -8.22
CA ARG A 193 32.39 19.90 -8.81
C ARG A 193 33.59 18.96 -8.63
N GLY A 194 33.48 17.93 -7.80
CA GLY A 194 34.58 17.00 -7.51
C GLY A 194 34.83 15.97 -8.60
N PHE A 195 33.80 15.21 -9.00
CA PHE A 195 33.97 14.12 -9.97
C PHE A 195 34.32 14.65 -11.36
N GLN A 196 35.43 14.15 -11.91
CA GLN A 196 35.88 14.45 -13.27
C GLN A 196 35.54 13.31 -14.24
N THR A 197 35.53 12.06 -13.75
CA THR A 197 35.03 10.90 -14.49
C THR A 197 33.48 10.95 -14.57
N PRO A 198 32.85 10.56 -15.69
CA PRO A 198 31.40 10.40 -15.75
C PRO A 198 30.92 9.35 -14.74
N VAL A 199 29.83 9.64 -14.02
CA VAL A 199 29.27 8.78 -12.98
C VAL A 199 27.77 8.58 -13.19
N LEU A 200 27.32 7.33 -13.10
CA LEU A 200 25.90 6.97 -12.91
C LEU A 200 25.68 6.63 -11.44
N VAL A 201 24.83 7.40 -10.78
CA VAL A 201 24.44 7.18 -9.40
C VAL A 201 23.07 6.49 -9.37
N LEU A 202 23.06 5.26 -8.84
CA LEU A 202 21.86 4.47 -8.58
C LEU A 202 21.60 4.48 -7.08
N MET A 203 20.58 5.22 -6.67
CA MET A 203 20.23 5.38 -5.26
C MET A 203 18.91 4.68 -4.97
N ASP A 204 19.01 3.49 -4.38
CA ASP A 204 17.87 2.68 -4.00
C ASP A 204 17.39 3.00 -2.57
N GLU A 205 16.11 2.76 -2.34
CA GLU A 205 15.36 3.06 -1.12
C GLU A 205 15.61 4.47 -0.57
N LEU A 206 15.59 5.49 -1.45
CA LEU A 206 15.85 6.90 -1.10
C LEU A 206 15.00 7.39 0.09
N GLN A 207 13.80 6.86 0.30
CA GLN A 207 13.00 7.21 1.48
C GLN A 207 13.72 6.94 2.79
N ALA A 208 14.67 6.01 2.86
CA ALA A 208 15.45 5.75 4.07
C ALA A 208 16.21 7.00 4.57
N LEU A 209 16.59 7.91 3.67
CA LEU A 209 17.19 9.21 4.01
C LEU A 209 16.17 10.27 4.46
N LEU A 210 14.89 10.02 4.20
CA LEU A 210 13.78 10.96 4.36
C LEU A 210 12.80 10.54 5.46
N GLN A 211 13.07 9.42 6.13
CA GLN A 211 12.25 8.86 7.19
C GLN A 211 12.91 9.10 8.55
N PRO A 212 12.13 9.52 9.57
CA PRO A 212 12.63 9.51 10.93
C PRO A 212 12.82 8.07 11.40
N THR A 213 13.86 7.83 12.19
CA THR A 213 14.01 6.57 12.91
C THR A 213 13.17 6.63 14.18
N THR A 214 12.16 5.77 14.34
CA THR A 214 11.40 5.65 15.60
C THR A 214 11.42 4.21 16.12
N TYR A 215 11.61 4.10 17.45
CA TYR A 215 11.61 2.94 18.36
C TYR A 215 12.98 2.28 18.66
N ASP A 216 13.58 2.64 19.80
CA ASP A 216 13.58 1.78 20.99
C ASP A 216 13.79 2.60 22.27
N ASN A 217 12.93 2.35 23.27
CA ASN A 217 13.02 2.89 24.63
C ASN A 217 14.16 2.19 25.39
N ALA A 218 15.42 2.37 24.98
CA ALA A 218 16.58 1.95 25.76
C ALA A 218 17.85 2.62 25.24
N GLY A 219 18.18 3.78 25.80
CA GLY A 219 19.54 4.34 25.73
C GLY A 219 19.73 5.45 24.70
N GLY A 220 19.41 6.69 25.10
CA GLY A 220 20.10 7.96 24.83
C GLY A 220 20.84 8.26 23.51
N GLN A 221 20.73 7.48 22.43
CA GLN A 221 21.39 7.75 21.16
C GLN A 221 20.57 8.73 20.32
N GLU A 222 21.21 9.78 19.82
CA GLU A 222 20.57 10.76 18.91
C GLU A 222 20.05 10.05 17.66
N GLN A 223 18.79 10.33 17.29
CA GLN A 223 18.09 9.70 16.18
C GLN A 223 17.81 10.74 15.09
N LEU A 224 17.60 10.29 13.85
CA LEU A 224 17.22 11.16 12.74
C LEU A 224 15.90 11.86 13.06
N ASN A 225 15.99 13.13 13.46
CA ASN A 225 14.86 13.95 13.85
C ASN A 225 14.27 14.70 12.63
N ARG A 226 13.19 15.47 12.83
CA ARG A 226 12.56 16.22 11.73
C ARG A 226 13.45 17.32 11.14
N GLY A 227 14.28 17.97 11.95
CA GLY A 227 15.24 18.99 11.52
C GLY A 227 16.36 18.40 10.67
N ASP A 228 16.89 17.25 11.09
CA ASP A 228 17.88 16.46 10.34
C ASP A 228 17.37 16.09 8.95
N ILE A 229 16.14 15.58 8.86
CA ILE A 229 15.50 15.22 7.59
C ILE A 229 15.32 16.46 6.72
N ALA A 230 14.91 17.59 7.30
CA ALA A 230 14.77 18.85 6.56
C ALA A 230 16.12 19.32 6.00
N PHE A 231 17.20 19.20 6.78
CA PHE A 231 18.55 19.50 6.28
C PHE A 231 18.95 18.59 5.12
N ILE A 232 18.81 17.27 5.26
CA ILE A 232 19.14 16.30 4.22
C ILE A 232 18.33 16.58 2.95
N ARG A 233 17.01 16.79 3.09
CA ARG A 233 16.08 17.05 1.99
C ARG A 233 16.36 18.39 1.30
N ASP A 234 16.37 19.48 2.06
CA ASP A 234 16.32 20.84 1.51
C ASP A 234 17.70 21.39 1.16
N VAL A 235 18.76 20.87 1.80
CA VAL A 235 20.13 21.33 1.59
C VAL A 235 20.91 20.34 0.74
N VAL A 236 21.01 19.07 1.16
CA VAL A 236 21.89 18.09 0.48
C VAL A 236 21.23 17.55 -0.79
N LEU A 237 20.11 16.85 -0.67
CA LEU A 237 19.43 16.21 -1.81
C LEU A 237 19.00 17.24 -2.86
N ARG A 238 18.45 18.38 -2.45
CA ARG A 238 18.10 19.46 -3.39
C ARG A 238 19.31 19.87 -4.26
N ARG A 239 20.48 20.06 -3.65
CA ARG A 239 21.72 20.43 -4.36
C ARG A 239 22.14 19.35 -5.34
N LEU A 240 22.13 18.08 -4.90
CA LEU A 240 22.47 16.94 -5.75
C LEU A 240 21.56 16.83 -6.98
N LEU A 241 20.27 17.12 -6.82
CA LEU A 241 19.29 17.00 -7.91
C LEU A 241 19.31 18.16 -8.91
N ILE A 242 19.85 19.33 -8.55
CA ILE A 242 19.77 20.55 -9.37
C ILE A 242 21.13 21.00 -9.89
N ASN A 243 22.17 20.90 -9.06
CA ASN A 243 23.45 21.53 -9.33
C ASN A 243 24.48 20.57 -9.92
N THR A 244 24.15 19.29 -10.09
CA THR A 244 25.11 18.30 -10.57
C THR A 244 25.41 18.48 -12.06
N PRO A 245 26.68 18.30 -12.47
CA PRO A 245 27.11 18.54 -13.82
C PRO A 245 26.56 17.46 -14.78
N PRO A 246 26.50 17.72 -16.10
CA PRO A 246 25.88 16.80 -17.07
C PRO A 246 26.48 15.38 -17.12
N HIS A 247 27.73 15.20 -16.68
CA HIS A 247 28.42 13.91 -16.62
C HIS A 247 28.13 13.11 -15.34
N VAL A 248 27.37 13.68 -14.40
CA VAL A 248 26.83 12.97 -13.23
C VAL A 248 25.34 12.71 -13.47
N LEU A 249 24.99 11.44 -13.63
CA LEU A 249 23.65 10.98 -13.93
C LEU A 249 23.01 10.40 -12.67
N TRP A 250 21.79 10.82 -12.36
CA TRP A 250 21.04 10.33 -11.21
C TRP A 250 19.86 9.47 -11.66
N ALA A 251 19.74 8.30 -11.02
CA ALA A 251 18.53 7.49 -11.00
C ALA A 251 18.27 7.01 -9.56
N PHE A 252 17.02 7.12 -9.11
CA PHE A 252 16.65 6.66 -7.77
C PHE A 252 15.26 6.02 -7.73
N THR A 253 14.99 5.20 -6.72
CA THR A 253 13.66 4.65 -6.49
C THR A 253 12.75 5.67 -5.79
N GLY A 254 11.50 5.75 -6.25
CA GLY A 254 10.50 6.71 -5.78
C GLY A 254 9.33 6.01 -5.10
N SER A 255 9.26 6.14 -3.77
CA SER A 255 8.10 5.78 -2.95
C SER A 255 7.25 7.02 -2.62
N SER A 256 6.10 6.82 -1.98
CA SER A 256 5.20 7.91 -1.57
C SER A 256 5.91 9.03 -0.77
N ILE A 257 6.86 8.67 0.09
CA ILE A 257 7.65 9.60 0.91
C ILE A 257 8.63 10.42 0.07
N VAL A 258 9.21 9.82 -0.97
CA VAL A 258 10.11 10.53 -1.89
C VAL A 258 9.33 11.61 -2.63
N TRP A 259 8.15 11.29 -3.15
CA TRP A 259 7.32 12.24 -3.89
C TRP A 259 6.79 13.38 -3.02
N THR A 260 6.35 13.08 -1.79
CA THR A 260 5.96 14.12 -0.81
C THR A 260 7.14 15.01 -0.43
N SER A 261 8.33 14.42 -0.24
CA SER A 261 9.55 15.18 0.06
C SER A 261 9.97 16.08 -1.11
N LEU A 262 9.97 15.57 -2.36
CA LEU A 262 10.28 16.35 -3.55
C LEU A 262 9.29 17.51 -3.77
N ALA A 263 8.02 17.32 -3.40
CA ALA A 263 7.00 18.37 -3.46
C ALA A 263 7.16 19.41 -2.35
N ALA A 264 7.69 19.02 -1.19
CA ALA A 264 7.94 19.89 -0.05
C ALA A 264 9.26 20.68 -0.14
N MET A 265 10.21 20.24 -0.99
CA MET A 265 11.50 20.93 -1.16
C MET A 265 11.30 22.39 -1.60
N PRO A 266 12.10 23.33 -1.07
CA PRO A 266 12.04 24.73 -1.46
C PRO A 266 12.35 24.89 -2.95
N VAL A 267 11.61 25.76 -3.62
CA VAL A 267 11.72 25.95 -5.08
C VAL A 267 12.99 26.71 -5.45
N ASN A 268 13.35 27.79 -4.74
CA ASN A 268 14.54 28.63 -4.97
C ASN A 268 14.91 28.74 -6.47
N GLY A 269 13.96 29.19 -7.29
CA GLY A 269 14.08 29.33 -8.76
C GLY A 269 13.76 28.09 -9.61
N THR A 270 13.95 26.87 -9.09
CA THR A 270 13.63 25.61 -9.80
C THR A 270 13.08 24.55 -8.85
N ALA A 271 11.82 24.15 -9.05
CA ALA A 271 11.19 23.09 -8.27
C ALA A 271 11.80 21.73 -8.63
N PRO A 272 12.36 20.96 -7.66
CA PRO A 272 12.94 19.64 -7.93
C PRO A 272 11.95 18.68 -8.59
N LEU A 273 10.68 18.76 -8.20
CA LEU A 273 9.57 17.99 -8.78
C LEU A 273 9.34 18.25 -10.29
N ASN A 274 9.87 19.33 -10.86
CA ASN A 274 9.84 19.60 -12.30
C ASN A 274 11.12 19.13 -13.02
N GLN A 275 12.16 18.75 -12.25
CA GLN A 275 13.44 18.24 -12.73
C GLN A 275 13.54 16.72 -12.65
N ILE A 276 12.41 16.02 -12.56
CA ILE A 276 12.35 14.57 -12.58
C ILE A 276 11.76 14.04 -13.89
N LYS A 277 12.27 12.89 -14.32
CA LYS A 277 11.72 12.07 -15.39
C LYS A 277 11.21 10.78 -14.73
N PRO A 278 9.91 10.69 -14.44
CA PRO A 278 9.39 9.51 -13.76
C PRO A 278 9.18 8.34 -14.72
N VAL A 279 9.44 7.15 -14.21
CA VAL A 279 9.08 5.84 -14.78
C VAL A 279 8.21 5.16 -13.74
N HIS A 280 6.90 5.12 -13.99
CA HIS A 280 5.92 4.58 -13.04
C HIS A 280 5.68 3.10 -13.34
N LEU A 281 6.32 2.22 -12.56
CA LEU A 281 6.16 0.78 -12.69
C LEU A 281 4.73 0.37 -12.31
N PRO A 282 4.09 -0.51 -13.09
CA PRO A 282 2.70 -0.88 -12.85
C PRO A 282 2.62 -1.72 -11.57
N ALA A 283 1.52 -1.57 -10.81
CA ALA A 283 1.28 -2.41 -9.64
C ALA A 283 0.88 -3.84 -10.02
N SER A 284 0.26 -3.99 -11.19
CA SER A 284 -0.20 -5.26 -11.74
C SER A 284 0.06 -5.31 -13.25
N VAL A 285 0.38 -6.48 -13.78
CA VAL A 285 0.43 -6.76 -15.21
C VAL A 285 -0.78 -7.60 -15.64
N PRO A 286 -1.08 -7.71 -16.94
CA PRO A 286 -2.16 -8.56 -17.40
C PRO A 286 -1.93 -10.06 -17.05
N PRO A 287 -2.98 -10.83 -16.71
CA PRO A 287 -2.84 -12.21 -16.24
C PRO A 287 -2.05 -13.14 -17.18
N HIS A 288 -2.16 -12.93 -18.49
CA HIS A 288 -1.45 -13.74 -19.48
C HIS A 288 0.08 -13.55 -19.39
N LEU A 289 0.58 -12.36 -19.04
CA LEU A 289 2.01 -12.15 -18.78
C LEU A 289 2.47 -12.77 -17.46
N MET A 290 1.60 -12.84 -16.45
CA MET A 290 1.95 -13.55 -15.21
C MET A 290 2.09 -15.05 -15.43
N GLN A 291 1.28 -15.63 -16.32
CA GLN A 291 1.42 -17.04 -16.70
C GLN A 291 2.79 -17.33 -17.34
N GLU A 292 3.30 -16.40 -18.16
CA GLU A 292 4.66 -16.52 -18.71
C GLU A 292 5.73 -16.52 -17.63
N LEU A 293 5.58 -15.69 -16.59
CA LEU A 293 6.50 -15.69 -15.45
C LEU A 293 6.49 -17.05 -14.75
N VAL A 294 5.30 -17.65 -14.55
CA VAL A 294 5.17 -18.99 -13.94
C VAL A 294 5.82 -20.06 -14.82
N VAL A 295 5.55 -20.06 -16.12
CA VAL A 295 6.15 -21.02 -17.07
C VAL A 295 7.67 -20.90 -17.08
N HIS A 296 8.20 -19.67 -17.12
CA HIS A 296 9.64 -19.45 -17.09
C HIS A 296 10.25 -19.87 -15.73
N SER A 297 9.60 -19.57 -14.61
CA SER A 297 10.04 -20.07 -13.30
C SER A 297 10.08 -21.59 -13.26
N LEU A 298 9.08 -22.28 -13.84
CA LEU A 298 9.06 -23.74 -13.99
C LEU A 298 10.19 -24.28 -14.89
N GLN A 299 10.50 -23.58 -15.98
CA GLN A 299 11.61 -23.95 -16.88
C GLN A 299 12.97 -23.79 -16.19
N GLN A 300 13.16 -22.72 -15.42
CA GLN A 300 14.38 -22.51 -14.62
C GLN A 300 14.55 -23.55 -13.51
N LEU A 301 13.46 -24.13 -13.01
CA LEU A 301 13.48 -25.23 -12.05
C LEU A 301 14.00 -26.57 -12.64
N GLY A 302 14.25 -26.63 -13.95
CA GLY A 302 14.91 -27.78 -14.59
C GLY A 302 14.01 -29.00 -14.77
N LEU A 303 12.69 -28.82 -14.80
CA LEU A 303 11.73 -29.86 -15.16
C LEU A 303 11.78 -30.07 -16.69
N SER A 304 12.55 -31.07 -17.14
CA SER A 304 12.53 -31.50 -18.53
C SER A 304 11.25 -32.27 -18.86
N GLU A 305 10.81 -32.19 -20.12
CA GLU A 305 9.56 -32.76 -20.68
C GLU A 305 9.25 -34.23 -20.32
N GLN A 306 10.20 -34.98 -19.77
CA GLN A 306 10.05 -36.40 -19.45
C GLN A 306 9.75 -36.72 -17.97
N GLN A 307 9.76 -35.74 -17.05
CA GLN A 307 9.38 -35.91 -15.63
C GLN A 307 8.03 -35.24 -15.26
N GLU A 308 7.26 -34.80 -16.25
CA GLU A 308 6.17 -33.82 -16.12
C GLU A 308 4.91 -34.26 -15.36
N GLN A 309 4.55 -35.53 -15.28
CA GLN A 309 3.14 -35.86 -15.04
C GLN A 309 2.68 -35.86 -13.57
N ALA A 310 3.56 -36.11 -12.59
CA ALA A 310 3.15 -36.21 -11.17
C ALA A 310 3.81 -35.18 -10.25
N VAL A 311 5.10 -34.89 -10.43
CA VAL A 311 5.82 -33.86 -9.63
C VAL A 311 5.46 -32.46 -10.12
N GLY A 312 5.32 -32.29 -11.44
CA GLY A 312 4.90 -31.03 -12.05
C GLY A 312 3.51 -30.56 -11.61
N GLN A 313 2.55 -31.48 -11.37
CA GLN A 313 1.20 -31.09 -10.98
C GLN A 313 1.12 -30.50 -9.56
N ALA A 314 1.84 -31.08 -8.59
CA ALA A 314 1.84 -30.58 -7.21
C ALA A 314 2.58 -29.23 -7.09
N GLU A 315 3.72 -29.08 -7.77
CA GLU A 315 4.48 -27.83 -7.80
C GLU A 315 3.74 -26.74 -8.58
N HIS A 316 3.07 -27.11 -9.68
CA HIS A 316 2.21 -26.19 -10.43
C HIS A 316 1.00 -25.71 -9.62
N GLN A 317 0.37 -26.59 -8.83
CA GLN A 317 -0.71 -26.21 -7.92
C GLN A 317 -0.23 -25.22 -6.85
N GLN A 318 0.96 -25.44 -6.28
CA GLN A 318 1.56 -24.51 -5.31
C GLN A 318 1.88 -23.15 -5.94
N LEU A 319 2.54 -23.14 -7.11
CA LEU A 319 2.83 -21.88 -7.81
C LEU A 319 1.56 -21.13 -8.23
N THR A 320 0.51 -21.86 -8.61
CA THR A 320 -0.80 -21.28 -8.92
C THR A 320 -1.43 -20.66 -7.66
N ALA A 321 -1.35 -21.33 -6.51
CA ALA A 321 -1.83 -20.78 -5.25
C ALA A 321 -1.05 -19.52 -4.83
N LEU A 322 0.27 -19.49 -5.04
CA LEU A 322 1.10 -18.31 -4.79
C LEU A 322 0.76 -17.17 -5.75
N LEU A 323 0.45 -17.47 -7.01
CA LEU A 323 -0.01 -16.50 -8.00
C LEU A 323 -1.37 -15.89 -7.60
N GLU A 324 -2.34 -16.71 -7.20
CA GLU A 324 -3.65 -16.23 -6.73
C GLU A 324 -3.53 -15.26 -5.54
N ARG A 325 -2.51 -15.43 -4.70
CA ARG A 325 -2.27 -14.64 -3.49
C ARG A 325 -1.42 -13.40 -3.72
N SER A 326 -0.43 -13.48 -4.59
CA SER A 326 0.36 -12.33 -5.05
C SER A 326 -0.40 -11.43 -6.03
N GLY A 327 -1.55 -11.91 -6.53
CA GLY A 327 -2.30 -11.23 -7.57
C GLY A 327 -1.49 -11.13 -8.85
N ASN A 328 -1.73 -10.09 -9.63
CA ASN A 328 -1.00 -9.90 -10.88
C ASN A 328 0.27 -9.04 -10.72
N SER A 329 0.94 -9.05 -9.57
CA SER A 329 2.19 -8.32 -9.35
C SER A 329 3.40 -9.24 -9.55
N PRO A 330 4.22 -9.03 -10.60
CA PRO A 330 5.41 -9.84 -10.85
C PRO A 330 6.40 -9.79 -9.68
N ALA A 331 6.66 -8.60 -9.14
CA ALA A 331 7.65 -8.43 -8.09
C ALA A 331 7.19 -9.00 -6.75
N LEU A 332 5.89 -8.94 -6.43
CA LEU A 332 5.35 -9.59 -5.24
C LEU A 332 5.45 -11.12 -5.37
N PHE A 333 5.06 -11.66 -6.53
CA PHE A 333 5.17 -13.09 -6.84
C PHE A 333 6.61 -13.59 -6.70
N THR A 334 7.57 -12.93 -7.36
CA THR A 334 8.99 -13.31 -7.28
C THR A 334 9.53 -13.22 -5.86
N THR A 335 9.18 -12.17 -5.10
CA THR A 335 9.61 -12.02 -3.71
C THR A 335 9.06 -13.14 -2.81
N MET A 336 7.78 -13.50 -2.98
CA MET A 336 7.15 -14.59 -2.24
C MET A 336 7.80 -15.94 -2.60
N LEU A 337 8.06 -16.18 -3.89
CA LEU A 337 8.68 -17.41 -4.37
C LEU A 337 10.10 -17.58 -3.80
N GLU A 338 10.91 -16.51 -3.79
CA GLU A 338 12.27 -16.53 -3.26
C GLU A 338 12.29 -16.83 -1.76
N LEU A 339 11.49 -16.12 -0.95
CA LEU A 339 11.46 -16.35 0.48
C LEU A 339 10.90 -17.71 0.85
N TRP A 340 9.90 -18.19 0.11
CA TRP A 340 9.37 -19.53 0.30
C TRP A 340 10.41 -20.61 -0.03
N ALA A 341 11.27 -20.36 -1.04
CA ALA A 341 12.37 -21.27 -1.35
C ALA A 341 13.50 -21.26 -0.30
N ASP A 342 13.69 -20.15 0.40
CA ASP A 342 14.70 -19.99 1.47
C ASP A 342 14.26 -20.61 2.80
N GLU A 343 12.97 -20.60 3.12
CA GLU A 343 12.42 -21.34 4.26
C GLU A 343 12.48 -22.83 3.96
N GLU A 344 13.30 -23.61 4.68
CA GLU A 344 13.49 -25.05 4.46
C GLU A 344 12.16 -25.85 4.50
N THR A 345 11.48 -25.92 3.35
CA THR A 345 10.39 -26.78 2.81
C THR A 345 9.41 -27.52 3.75
N SER A 346 9.21 -27.07 4.99
CA SER A 346 8.29 -27.71 5.96
C SER A 346 6.99 -26.95 6.22
N VAL A 347 6.85 -25.72 5.70
CA VAL A 347 5.68 -24.87 5.88
C VAL A 347 4.77 -24.94 4.64
N ASP A 348 3.48 -25.23 4.84
CA ASP A 348 2.48 -25.17 3.77
C ASP A 348 2.40 -23.76 3.18
N ILE A 349 2.15 -23.65 1.88
CA ILE A 349 2.14 -22.38 1.16
C ILE A 349 1.09 -21.41 1.71
N THR A 350 -0.02 -21.93 2.23
CA THR A 350 -1.08 -21.10 2.83
C THR A 350 -0.59 -20.43 4.10
N THR A 351 0.13 -21.20 4.94
CA THR A 351 0.73 -20.70 6.18
C THR A 351 1.82 -19.67 5.86
N PHE A 352 2.74 -20.00 4.94
CA PHE A 352 3.78 -19.08 4.49
C PHE A 352 3.21 -17.77 3.97
N VAL A 353 2.19 -17.82 3.09
CA VAL A 353 1.56 -16.60 2.56
C VAL A 353 0.93 -15.79 3.68
N GLY A 354 0.24 -16.42 4.64
CA GLY A 354 -0.34 -15.73 5.79
C GLY A 354 0.70 -14.98 6.62
N GLU A 355 1.82 -15.64 6.92
CA GLU A 355 2.95 -15.07 7.67
C GLU A 355 3.65 -13.97 6.87
N PHE A 356 3.89 -14.17 5.57
CA PHE A 356 4.48 -13.17 4.69
C PHE A 356 3.63 -11.90 4.63
N MET A 357 2.32 -12.05 4.45
CA MET A 357 1.40 -10.92 4.35
C MET A 357 1.43 -10.10 5.65
N THR A 358 1.38 -10.77 6.80
CA THR A 358 1.33 -10.13 8.13
C THR A 358 2.66 -9.50 8.52
N ASN A 359 3.74 -10.29 8.50
CA ASN A 359 5.03 -9.93 9.08
C ASN A 359 5.89 -9.10 8.11
N LYS A 360 5.61 -9.16 6.80
CA LYS A 360 6.40 -8.44 5.79
C LYS A 360 5.58 -7.39 5.07
N LEU A 361 4.53 -7.79 4.35
CA LEU A 361 3.85 -6.87 3.43
C LEU A 361 3.07 -5.76 4.17
N PHE A 362 2.24 -6.12 5.16
CA PHE A 362 1.49 -5.13 5.92
C PHE A 362 2.39 -4.25 6.79
N GLU A 363 3.44 -4.82 7.39
CA GLU A 363 4.43 -4.02 8.13
C GLU A 363 5.11 -2.98 7.24
N GLU A 364 5.57 -3.37 6.05
CA GLU A 364 6.16 -2.45 5.08
C GLU A 364 5.16 -1.36 4.68
N ALA A 365 3.89 -1.73 4.43
CA ALA A 365 2.83 -0.78 4.10
C ALA A 365 2.55 0.22 5.22
N VAL A 366 2.43 -0.26 6.47
CA VAL A 366 2.25 0.58 7.65
C VAL A 366 3.42 1.56 7.80
N LYS A 367 4.66 1.09 7.66
CA LYS A 367 5.86 1.95 7.76
C LYS A 367 5.88 3.01 6.65
N GLU A 368 5.64 2.63 5.39
CA GLU A 368 5.68 3.56 4.26
C GLU A 368 4.54 4.59 4.33
N TRP A 369 3.30 4.13 4.46
CA TRP A 369 2.14 5.01 4.39
C TRP A 369 1.95 5.85 5.65
N ASN A 370 2.27 5.36 6.85
CA ASN A 370 2.13 6.18 8.06
C ASN A 370 2.98 7.45 7.98
N LEU A 371 4.21 7.34 7.49
CA LEU A 371 5.11 8.48 7.35
C LEU A 371 4.64 9.43 6.25
N ALA A 372 4.19 8.90 5.11
CA ALA A 372 3.63 9.71 4.04
C ALA A 372 2.37 10.49 4.46
N LEU A 373 1.55 9.91 5.35
CA LEU A 373 0.25 10.45 5.77
C LEU A 373 0.28 11.15 7.14
N ALA A 374 1.40 11.12 7.86
CA ALA A 374 1.52 11.63 9.24
C ALA A 374 1.14 13.12 9.37
N HIS A 375 1.38 13.92 8.33
CA HIS A 375 1.12 15.36 8.33
C HIS A 375 -0.33 15.74 7.97
N MET A 376 -1.14 14.77 7.54
CA MET A 376 -2.52 14.99 7.11
C MET A 376 -3.50 14.98 8.30
N SER A 377 -4.60 15.70 8.16
CA SER A 377 -5.74 15.58 9.08
C SER A 377 -6.43 14.22 8.92
N ASP A 378 -7.23 13.81 9.91
CA ASP A 378 -8.02 12.58 9.80
C ASP A 378 -9.02 12.66 8.63
N GLU A 379 -9.54 13.85 8.31
CA GLU A 379 -10.42 14.04 7.15
C GLU A 379 -9.67 13.83 5.82
N ASP A 380 -8.47 14.39 5.70
CA ASP A 380 -7.63 14.22 4.51
C ASP A 380 -7.22 12.76 4.32
N ARG A 381 -6.91 12.05 5.41
CA ARG A 381 -6.61 10.61 5.39
C ARG A 381 -7.82 9.78 4.98
N ARG A 382 -9.04 10.16 5.39
CA ARG A 382 -10.28 9.52 4.89
C ARG A 382 -10.42 9.71 3.38
N ARG A 383 -10.14 10.89 2.85
CA ARG A 383 -10.15 11.12 1.38
C ARG A 383 -9.10 10.27 0.66
N VAL A 384 -7.94 10.01 1.28
CA VAL A 384 -6.96 9.06 0.75
C VAL A 384 -7.51 7.64 0.81
N LEU A 385 -8.12 7.23 1.93
CA LEU A 385 -8.75 5.91 2.09
C LEU A 385 -9.88 5.67 1.06
N ASP A 386 -10.60 6.71 0.65
CA ASP A 386 -11.63 6.63 -0.40
C ASP A 386 -11.07 6.18 -1.76
N LEU A 387 -9.77 6.36 -2.01
CA LEU A 387 -9.09 5.80 -3.19
C LEU A 387 -9.08 4.26 -3.17
N ALA A 388 -9.22 3.64 -1.99
CA ALA A 388 -9.40 2.20 -1.88
C ALA A 388 -10.86 1.76 -2.12
N ASN A 389 -11.79 2.67 -2.39
CA ASN A 389 -13.18 2.33 -2.66
C ASN A 389 -13.47 2.41 -4.16
N VAL A 390 -13.70 1.25 -4.79
CA VAL A 390 -13.96 1.16 -6.24
C VAL A 390 -15.31 1.74 -6.68
N VAL A 391 -16.27 1.86 -5.76
CA VAL A 391 -17.60 2.41 -6.05
C VAL A 391 -17.61 3.91 -5.80
N LEU A 392 -17.15 4.34 -4.63
CA LEU A 392 -17.17 5.75 -4.24
C LEU A 392 -16.07 6.54 -4.95
N GLY A 393 -14.83 6.04 -4.91
CA GLY A 393 -13.63 6.78 -5.27
C GLY A 393 -13.44 8.08 -4.48
N ALA A 394 -12.32 8.75 -4.71
CA ALA A 394 -12.03 10.07 -4.14
C ALA A 394 -12.15 11.18 -5.18
N GLN A 395 -12.56 12.38 -4.74
CA GLN A 395 -12.43 13.59 -5.53
C GLN A 395 -11.00 14.14 -5.47
N VAL A 396 -10.47 14.54 -6.63
CA VAL A 396 -9.08 15.03 -6.75
C VAL A 396 -9.00 16.55 -6.63
N THR A 397 -10.10 17.25 -6.87
CA THR A 397 -10.19 18.71 -6.65
C THR A 397 -10.01 19.01 -5.17
N GLY A 398 -8.88 19.64 -4.82
CA GLY A 398 -8.52 19.89 -3.42
C GLY A 398 -7.85 18.71 -2.72
N PHE A 399 -7.26 17.76 -3.47
CA PHE A 399 -6.52 16.64 -2.87
C PHE A 399 -5.39 17.15 -1.94
N PRO A 400 -5.26 16.61 -0.72
CA PRO A 400 -4.49 17.23 0.36
C PRO A 400 -2.98 17.31 0.13
N SER A 401 -2.41 16.46 -0.73
CA SER A 401 -0.99 16.49 -1.05
C SER A 401 -0.72 16.32 -2.53
N ARG A 402 -0.10 17.35 -3.12
CA ARG A 402 0.38 17.32 -4.52
C ARG A 402 1.40 16.21 -4.77
N GLY A 403 2.24 15.92 -3.77
CA GLY A 403 3.24 14.84 -3.85
C GLY A 403 2.58 13.47 -3.91
N ILE A 404 1.64 13.20 -3.00
CA ILE A 404 0.88 11.94 -2.99
C ILE A 404 0.07 11.81 -4.27
N TRP A 405 -0.62 12.87 -4.71
CA TRP A 405 -1.37 12.83 -5.97
C TRP A 405 -0.48 12.46 -7.16
N ARG A 406 0.67 13.13 -7.34
CA ARG A 406 1.59 12.80 -8.45
C ARG A 406 2.16 11.39 -8.38
N PHE A 407 2.33 10.85 -7.17
CA PHE A 407 2.75 9.47 -6.98
C PHE A 407 1.65 8.48 -7.39
N LEU A 408 0.42 8.77 -6.99
CA LEU A 408 -0.71 7.87 -7.11
C LEU A 408 -1.44 7.92 -8.45
N GLU A 409 -1.51 9.09 -9.09
CA GLU A 409 -2.22 9.34 -10.35
C GLU A 409 -2.02 8.26 -11.44
N PRO A 410 -0.80 7.72 -11.68
CA PRO A 410 -0.57 6.68 -12.68
C PRO A 410 -1.23 5.33 -12.37
N TYR A 411 -1.66 5.11 -11.13
CA TYR A 411 -2.23 3.86 -10.62
C TYR A 411 -3.75 3.93 -10.42
N MET A 412 -4.38 5.01 -10.88
CA MET A 412 -5.78 5.27 -10.65
C MET A 412 -6.64 5.00 -11.89
N LEU A 413 -7.84 4.47 -11.65
CA LEU A 413 -8.94 4.44 -12.60
C LEU A 413 -9.99 5.47 -12.21
N LYS A 414 -10.86 5.80 -13.16
CA LYS A 414 -11.98 6.71 -12.95
C LYS A 414 -13.28 5.93 -12.81
N THR A 415 -14.12 6.34 -11.87
CA THR A 415 -15.52 5.92 -11.80
C THR A 415 -16.35 6.66 -12.85
N ASP A 416 -17.58 6.21 -13.07
CA ASP A 416 -18.56 6.86 -13.97
C ASP A 416 -18.85 8.32 -13.57
N HIS A 417 -18.67 8.65 -12.29
CA HIS A 417 -18.84 10.00 -11.73
C HIS A 417 -17.54 10.84 -11.75
N GLY A 418 -16.48 10.38 -12.43
CA GLY A 418 -15.21 11.11 -12.55
C GLY A 418 -14.38 11.17 -11.27
N ARG A 419 -14.71 10.36 -10.25
CA ARG A 419 -13.90 10.15 -9.05
C ARG A 419 -12.82 9.10 -9.33
N TYR A 420 -11.76 9.07 -8.53
CA TYR A 420 -10.60 8.22 -8.76
C TYR A 420 -10.47 7.12 -7.72
N TYR A 421 -10.00 5.94 -8.12
CA TYR A 421 -9.73 4.82 -7.21
C TYR A 421 -8.52 4.02 -7.69
N LEU A 422 -7.82 3.36 -6.76
CA LEU A 422 -6.65 2.53 -7.06
C LEU A 422 -7.06 1.32 -7.90
N ALA A 423 -6.42 1.12 -9.04
CA ALA A 423 -6.70 0.02 -9.96
C ALA A 423 -6.43 -1.36 -9.33
N ASP A 424 -5.30 -1.46 -8.62
CA ASP A 424 -4.82 -2.74 -8.09
C ASP A 424 -5.49 -3.12 -6.74
N PRO A 425 -6.10 -4.32 -6.63
CA PRO A 425 -6.76 -4.74 -5.39
C PRO A 425 -5.83 -4.93 -4.21
N MET A 426 -4.59 -5.40 -4.42
CA MET A 426 -3.63 -5.57 -3.32
C MET A 426 -3.28 -4.22 -2.72
N GLN A 427 -3.07 -3.19 -3.55
CA GLN A 427 -2.76 -1.84 -3.08
C GLN A 427 -3.94 -1.19 -2.35
N ARG A 428 -5.18 -1.47 -2.76
CA ARG A 428 -6.38 -1.08 -2.00
C ARG A 428 -6.41 -1.72 -0.61
N LEU A 429 -6.06 -3.00 -0.54
CA LEU A 429 -5.98 -3.73 0.73
C LEU A 429 -4.90 -3.16 1.65
N LEU A 430 -3.70 -2.89 1.12
CA LEU A 430 -2.61 -2.25 1.86
C LEU A 430 -2.99 -0.85 2.35
N LEU A 431 -3.76 -0.08 1.58
CA LEU A 431 -4.19 1.24 2.04
C LEU A 431 -5.22 1.15 3.18
N ARG A 432 -6.18 0.22 3.08
CA ARG A 432 -7.16 -0.08 4.14
C ARG A 432 -6.50 -0.67 5.39
N SER A 433 -5.34 -1.31 5.26
CA SER A 433 -4.60 -1.81 6.40
C SER A 433 -3.89 -0.71 7.18
N VAL A 434 -3.68 0.46 6.56
CA VAL A 434 -2.97 1.59 7.19
C VAL A 434 -3.93 2.57 7.84
N ILE A 435 -5.06 2.87 7.21
CA ILE A 435 -6.00 3.91 7.65
C ILE A 435 -7.30 3.23 8.14
N ASP A 436 -7.73 3.54 9.36
CA ASP A 436 -9.05 3.12 9.82
C ASP A 436 -10.18 3.94 9.19
N ARG A 437 -11.43 3.50 9.38
CA ARG A 437 -12.62 4.22 8.85
C ARG A 437 -12.76 5.64 9.39
N GLY A 438 -12.20 5.94 10.56
CA GLY A 438 -12.17 7.27 11.16
C GLY A 438 -11.10 8.17 10.57
N GLY A 439 -10.16 7.65 9.76
CA GLY A 439 -9.02 8.39 9.24
C GLY A 439 -7.76 8.30 10.10
N LYS A 440 -7.79 7.56 11.22
CA LYS A 440 -6.62 7.39 12.08
C LYS A 440 -5.67 6.35 11.47
N LEU A 441 -4.38 6.64 11.63
CA LEU A 441 -3.31 5.75 11.20
C LEU A 441 -3.15 4.58 12.19
N ARG A 442 -3.05 3.37 11.65
CA ARG A 442 -2.84 2.14 12.41
C ARG A 442 -1.34 1.93 12.67
N THR A 443 -0.99 1.56 13.89
CA THR A 443 0.41 1.27 14.27
C THR A 443 0.78 -0.20 14.14
N SER A 444 -0.21 -1.08 14.11
CA SER A 444 -0.04 -2.52 13.90
C SER A 444 -1.19 -3.05 13.08
N PHE A 445 -0.92 -4.15 12.39
CA PHE A 445 -1.91 -4.84 11.60
C PHE A 445 -2.02 -6.29 12.05
N THR A 446 -3.08 -6.62 12.80
CA THR A 446 -3.41 -7.99 13.20
C THR A 446 -4.83 -8.31 12.73
N GLY A 447 -5.05 -9.54 12.24
CA GLY A 447 -6.39 -10.07 12.01
C GLY A 447 -7.00 -9.88 10.61
N LEU A 448 -6.26 -9.58 9.53
CA LEU A 448 -6.79 -9.89 8.19
C LEU A 448 -6.62 -11.38 7.91
N GLY A 449 -7.71 -12.10 8.09
CA GLY A 449 -8.06 -13.26 7.29
C GLY A 449 -6.91 -14.23 7.01
N GLU A 450 -6.35 -14.84 8.05
CA GLU A 450 -5.53 -16.03 7.88
C GLU A 450 -6.27 -17.00 6.94
N GLY A 451 -5.66 -17.32 5.80
CA GLY A 451 -6.26 -18.19 4.79
C GLY A 451 -7.21 -17.54 3.76
N LEU A 452 -7.51 -16.23 3.80
CA LEU A 452 -8.41 -15.57 2.82
C LEU A 452 -7.69 -15.09 1.54
N THR A 453 -8.28 -15.35 0.38
CA THR A 453 -7.75 -14.86 -0.91
C THR A 453 -8.00 -13.36 -1.10
N LEU A 454 -7.24 -12.72 -2.00
CA LEU A 454 -7.42 -11.28 -2.31
C LEU A 454 -8.84 -10.97 -2.80
N VAL A 455 -9.43 -11.87 -3.60
CA VAL A 455 -10.81 -11.75 -4.10
C VAL A 455 -11.81 -11.80 -2.94
N GLN A 456 -11.61 -12.70 -1.98
CA GLN A 456 -12.47 -12.80 -0.80
C GLN A 456 -12.39 -11.51 0.03
N LEU A 457 -11.18 -11.01 0.30
CA LEU A 457 -10.99 -9.78 1.06
C LEU A 457 -11.67 -8.58 0.40
N GLU A 458 -11.50 -8.39 -0.91
CA GLU A 458 -12.20 -7.35 -1.68
C GLU A 458 -13.71 -7.50 -1.65
N TRP A 459 -14.20 -8.74 -1.77
CA TRP A 459 -15.62 -9.05 -1.69
C TRP A 459 -16.19 -8.70 -0.32
N GLY A 460 -15.45 -8.99 0.75
CA GLY A 460 -15.83 -8.57 2.10
C GLY A 460 -16.13 -7.07 2.13
N TRP A 461 -15.16 -6.24 1.75
CA TRP A 461 -15.32 -4.77 1.77
C TRP A 461 -16.53 -4.30 0.96
N LEU A 462 -16.81 -4.95 -0.16
CA LEU A 462 -17.97 -4.65 -0.98
C LEU A 462 -19.29 -5.08 -0.32
N ILE A 463 -19.36 -6.25 0.35
CA ILE A 463 -20.55 -6.65 1.13
C ILE A 463 -20.87 -5.63 2.20
N LEU A 464 -19.85 -5.14 2.90
CA LEU A 464 -20.07 -4.14 3.95
C LEU A 464 -20.80 -2.93 3.34
N GLN A 465 -20.26 -2.37 2.25
CA GLN A 465 -20.87 -1.22 1.58
C GLN A 465 -22.25 -1.53 0.99
N LEU A 466 -22.41 -2.71 0.39
CA LEU A 466 -23.71 -3.16 -0.09
C LEU A 466 -24.72 -3.21 1.05
N GLY A 467 -24.34 -3.68 2.24
CA GLY A 467 -25.20 -3.70 3.42
C GLY A 467 -25.50 -2.31 3.98
N GLU A 468 -24.57 -1.35 3.90
CA GLU A 468 -24.84 0.07 4.23
C GLU A 468 -25.90 0.66 3.28
N VAL A 469 -25.71 0.48 1.97
CA VAL A 469 -26.58 1.06 0.94
C VAL A 469 -27.94 0.36 0.85
N ALA A 470 -27.97 -0.97 0.93
CA ALA A 470 -29.21 -1.74 0.85
C ALA A 470 -30.14 -1.44 2.05
N ASP A 471 -29.60 -1.37 3.26
CA ASP A 471 -30.36 -0.99 4.47
C ASP A 471 -30.85 0.47 4.38
N TYR A 472 -30.02 1.37 3.82
CA TYR A 472 -30.40 2.78 3.64
C TYR A 472 -31.52 2.99 2.63
N LEU A 473 -31.50 2.28 1.49
CA LEU A 473 -32.45 2.49 0.38
C LEU A 473 -33.71 1.62 0.47
N VAL A 474 -33.56 0.38 0.94
CA VAL A 474 -34.60 -0.66 0.87
C VAL A 474 -34.94 -1.22 2.27
N GLY A 475 -34.17 -0.86 3.31
CA GLY A 475 -34.35 -1.39 4.65
C GLY A 475 -35.68 -0.98 5.30
N GLN A 476 -36.17 -1.85 6.18
CA GLN A 476 -37.44 -1.68 6.89
C GLN A 476 -37.38 -0.70 8.08
N ARG A 477 -36.24 -0.02 8.28
CA ARG A 477 -36.11 1.05 9.29
C ARG A 477 -36.58 2.38 8.70
N ARG A 478 -37.07 3.27 9.56
CA ARG A 478 -37.54 4.59 9.12
C ARG A 478 -36.39 5.31 8.39
N PRO A 479 -36.62 5.82 7.17
CA PRO A 479 -35.61 6.59 6.48
C PRO A 479 -35.25 7.83 7.33
N PRO A 480 -33.98 8.26 7.32
CA PRO A 480 -33.57 9.44 8.05
C PRO A 480 -34.33 10.69 7.60
N LYS A 481 -34.49 11.67 8.49
CA LYS A 481 -35.15 12.94 8.16
C LYS A 481 -34.44 13.60 6.97
N GLY A 482 -35.19 13.95 5.93
CA GLY A 482 -34.64 14.55 4.70
C GLY A 482 -34.23 13.55 3.61
N PHE A 483 -34.65 12.28 3.71
CA PHE A 483 -34.41 11.29 2.66
C PHE A 483 -35.00 11.74 1.31
N PRO A 484 -34.22 11.70 0.22
CA PRO A 484 -34.69 12.15 -1.10
C PRO A 484 -35.86 11.32 -1.61
N SER A 485 -36.83 11.96 -2.25
CA SER A 485 -37.95 11.25 -2.92
C SER A 485 -37.53 10.49 -4.17
N HIS A 486 -36.37 10.84 -4.75
CA HIS A 486 -35.75 10.16 -5.88
C HIS A 486 -34.26 10.00 -5.63
N VAL A 487 -33.72 8.81 -5.89
CA VAL A 487 -32.30 8.51 -5.78
C VAL A 487 -31.88 7.79 -7.06
N ASP A 488 -31.00 8.40 -7.84
CA ASP A 488 -30.48 7.80 -9.07
C ASP A 488 -29.78 6.47 -8.77
N GLY A 489 -30.02 5.46 -9.61
CA GLY A 489 -29.46 4.11 -9.44
C GLY A 489 -30.18 3.24 -8.39
N ALA A 490 -31.09 3.79 -7.59
CA ALA A 490 -31.79 3.03 -6.55
C ALA A 490 -32.74 1.97 -7.14
N THR A 491 -33.36 2.24 -8.28
CA THR A 491 -34.23 1.28 -8.97
C THR A 491 -33.43 0.08 -9.46
N GLU A 492 -32.27 0.31 -10.07
CA GLU A 492 -31.37 -0.74 -10.57
C GLU A 492 -30.80 -1.59 -9.43
N LEU A 493 -30.36 -0.94 -8.34
CA LEU A 493 -29.90 -1.66 -7.15
C LEU A 493 -31.02 -2.52 -6.55
N THR A 494 -32.23 -1.95 -6.43
CA THR A 494 -33.40 -2.68 -5.89
C THR A 494 -33.78 -3.84 -6.80
N ALA A 495 -33.71 -3.68 -8.11
CA ALA A 495 -33.97 -4.75 -9.08
C ALA A 495 -32.94 -5.89 -8.94
N MET A 496 -31.65 -5.56 -8.81
CA MET A 496 -30.59 -6.54 -8.58
C MET A 496 -30.76 -7.27 -7.24
N LEU A 497 -31.10 -6.56 -6.16
CA LEU A 497 -31.38 -7.20 -4.86
C LEU A 497 -32.61 -8.11 -4.92
N LYS A 498 -33.66 -7.74 -5.66
CA LYS A 498 -34.83 -8.61 -5.91
C LYS A 498 -34.42 -9.86 -6.68
N GLU A 499 -33.58 -9.71 -7.70
CA GLU A 499 -33.05 -10.85 -8.47
C GLU A 499 -32.26 -11.79 -7.54
N PHE A 500 -31.37 -11.26 -6.70
CA PHE A 500 -30.63 -12.07 -5.72
C PHE A 500 -31.56 -12.79 -4.74
N ALA A 501 -32.56 -12.09 -4.20
CA ALA A 501 -33.54 -12.69 -3.30
C ALA A 501 -34.31 -13.84 -3.98
N THR A 502 -34.67 -13.70 -5.26
CA THR A 502 -35.37 -14.76 -6.01
C THR A 502 -34.49 -15.94 -6.38
N LYS A 503 -33.19 -15.71 -6.63
CA LYS A 503 -32.23 -16.77 -7.02
C LYS A 503 -31.58 -17.46 -5.82
N ALA A 504 -31.67 -16.90 -4.63
CA ALA A 504 -31.09 -17.47 -3.43
C ALA A 504 -31.62 -18.89 -3.20
N LYS A 505 -30.68 -19.85 -3.13
CA LYS A 505 -30.96 -21.25 -2.81
C LYS A 505 -31.24 -21.38 -1.31
N LEU A 506 -32.50 -21.18 -0.94
CA LEU A 506 -32.95 -21.29 0.45
C LEU A 506 -33.33 -22.74 0.80
N PRO A 507 -32.98 -23.23 1.99
CA PRO A 507 -33.40 -24.54 2.48
C PRO A 507 -34.92 -24.57 2.77
N GLY A 508 -35.59 -25.66 2.37
CA GLY A 508 -37.00 -25.91 2.65
C GLY A 508 -37.85 -26.27 1.42
N ALA A 509 -38.90 -27.08 1.63
CA ALA A 509 -39.87 -27.42 0.58
C ALA A 509 -40.79 -26.24 0.23
N LYS A 510 -41.46 -26.29 -0.93
CA LYS A 510 -42.53 -25.34 -1.28
C LYS A 510 -43.62 -25.38 -0.19
N GLY A 511 -43.88 -24.24 0.47
CA GLY A 511 -44.91 -24.11 1.52
C GLY A 511 -44.39 -23.75 2.91
N VAL A 512 -43.07 -23.74 3.14
CA VAL A 512 -42.46 -23.24 4.38
C VAL A 512 -42.47 -21.71 4.39
N SER A 513 -42.73 -21.10 5.56
CA SER A 513 -42.73 -19.64 5.71
C SER A 513 -41.38 -19.04 5.30
N THR A 514 -41.39 -17.82 4.75
CA THR A 514 -40.15 -17.11 4.39
C THR A 514 -39.20 -17.02 5.58
N ALA A 515 -39.75 -16.73 6.76
CA ALA A 515 -39.01 -16.63 8.00
C ALA A 515 -38.25 -17.90 8.38
N ASP A 516 -38.86 -19.06 8.20
CA ASP A 516 -38.26 -20.34 8.57
C ASP A 516 -37.23 -20.80 7.52
N ARG A 517 -37.43 -20.48 6.23
CA ARG A 517 -36.42 -20.73 5.17
C ARG A 517 -35.12 -19.96 5.44
N TRP A 518 -35.23 -18.68 5.80
CA TRP A 518 -34.07 -17.86 6.16
C TRP A 518 -33.48 -18.25 7.52
N GLY A 519 -34.33 -18.58 8.50
CA GLY A 519 -33.90 -19.08 9.79
C GLY A 519 -33.16 -20.41 9.73
N ALA A 520 -33.39 -21.23 8.72
CA ALA A 520 -32.69 -22.50 8.50
C ALA A 520 -31.31 -22.33 7.84
N LEU A 521 -30.93 -21.13 7.37
CA LEU A 521 -29.59 -20.87 6.83
C LEU A 521 -28.57 -20.75 7.97
N PRO A 522 -27.52 -21.61 8.01
CA PRO A 522 -26.50 -21.53 9.06
C PRO A 522 -25.78 -20.17 9.09
N ALA A 523 -25.51 -19.57 7.92
CA ALA A 523 -24.86 -18.26 7.84
C ALA A 523 -25.75 -17.13 8.37
N PHE A 524 -27.07 -17.21 8.18
CA PHE A 524 -28.02 -16.23 8.73
C PHE A 524 -28.02 -16.29 10.25
N GLN A 525 -28.11 -17.50 10.83
CA GLN A 525 -28.05 -17.68 12.28
C GLN A 525 -26.71 -17.22 12.84
N LYS A 526 -25.59 -17.61 12.24
CA LYS A 526 -24.25 -17.16 12.68
C LYS A 526 -24.11 -15.64 12.67
N ALA A 527 -24.63 -14.97 11.64
CA ALA A 527 -24.61 -13.51 11.58
C ALA A 527 -25.52 -12.88 12.64
N LEU A 528 -26.74 -13.40 12.84
CA LEU A 528 -27.70 -12.93 13.84
C LEU A 528 -27.21 -13.15 15.28
N GLU A 529 -26.60 -14.29 15.54
CA GLU A 529 -26.04 -14.71 16.83
C GLU A 529 -24.71 -14.02 17.19
N SER A 530 -24.10 -13.34 16.23
CA SER A 530 -22.90 -12.53 16.46
C SER A 530 -23.09 -11.52 17.60
N PRO A 531 -22.08 -11.32 18.48
CA PRO A 531 -22.14 -10.32 19.55
C PRO A 531 -22.35 -8.88 19.03
N TYR A 532 -22.02 -8.62 17.75
CA TYR A 532 -22.17 -7.32 17.09
C TYR A 532 -23.58 -7.06 16.56
N ASN A 533 -24.49 -8.02 16.69
CA ASN A 533 -25.86 -7.92 16.21
C ASN A 533 -26.90 -7.99 17.33
N LYS A 534 -26.52 -7.77 18.60
CA LYS A 534 -27.46 -7.82 19.75
C LYS A 534 -28.72 -6.97 19.54
N GLY A 535 -28.55 -5.70 19.15
CA GLY A 535 -29.68 -4.80 18.90
C GLY A 535 -30.54 -5.24 17.71
N SER A 536 -29.89 -5.75 16.66
CA SER A 536 -30.56 -6.30 15.47
C SER A 536 -31.32 -7.60 15.78
N ARG A 537 -30.79 -8.45 16.65
CA ARG A 537 -31.42 -9.67 17.15
C ARG A 537 -32.64 -9.37 18.00
N ALA A 538 -32.51 -8.48 18.98
CA ALA A 538 -33.64 -8.05 19.80
C ALA A 538 -34.77 -7.49 18.91
N TRP A 539 -34.43 -6.66 17.91
CA TRP A 539 -35.41 -6.15 16.95
C TRP A 539 -36.08 -7.27 16.12
N TYR A 540 -35.30 -8.27 15.70
CA TYR A 540 -35.81 -9.42 14.95
C TYR A 540 -36.80 -10.26 15.79
N GLU A 541 -36.46 -10.54 17.04
CA GLU A 541 -37.25 -11.35 17.99
C GLU A 541 -38.52 -10.63 18.48
N LEU A 542 -38.48 -9.31 18.71
CA LEU A 542 -39.61 -8.52 19.22
C LEU A 542 -40.73 -8.26 18.19
N GLY A 543 -40.57 -8.72 16.94
CA GLY A 543 -41.59 -8.54 15.90
C GLY A 543 -41.04 -8.29 14.49
N GLY A 544 -39.72 -8.32 14.30
CA GLY A 544 -39.11 -8.30 12.98
C GLY A 544 -39.47 -9.55 12.16
N LYS A 545 -39.36 -10.74 12.76
CA LYS A 545 -39.65 -12.04 12.13
C LYS A 545 -41.11 -12.17 11.65
N ASP A 546 -42.06 -11.69 12.43
CA ASP A 546 -43.48 -12.00 12.21
C ASP A 546 -44.29 -10.85 11.58
N ASN A 547 -43.84 -9.59 11.71
CA ASN A 547 -44.64 -8.43 11.28
C ASN A 547 -43.96 -7.51 10.26
N ARG A 548 -42.63 -7.53 10.11
CA ARG A 548 -41.90 -6.53 9.30
C ARG A 548 -41.10 -7.09 8.14
N LEU A 549 -40.54 -8.29 8.27
CA LEU A 549 -39.84 -8.96 7.17
C LEU A 549 -40.84 -9.90 6.48
N GLN A 550 -41.43 -9.47 5.36
CA GLN A 550 -42.51 -10.22 4.71
C GLN A 550 -42.08 -10.92 3.42
N SER A 551 -40.99 -10.46 2.80
CA SER A 551 -40.49 -10.97 1.53
C SER A 551 -39.04 -11.45 1.61
N ASP A 552 -38.61 -12.28 0.65
CA ASP A 552 -37.21 -12.69 0.53
C ASP A 552 -36.26 -11.49 0.35
N LEU A 553 -36.74 -10.38 -0.23
CA LEU A 553 -35.99 -9.13 -0.33
C LEU A 553 -35.76 -8.50 1.06
N ASP A 554 -36.78 -8.46 1.91
CA ASP A 554 -36.65 -7.89 3.26
C ASP A 554 -35.64 -8.68 4.08
N TYR A 555 -35.70 -10.01 3.99
CA TYR A 555 -34.75 -10.89 4.66
C TYR A 555 -33.33 -10.76 4.10
N LEU A 556 -33.16 -10.63 2.78
CA LEU A 556 -31.86 -10.41 2.17
C LEU A 556 -31.23 -9.09 2.65
N VAL A 557 -32.00 -7.99 2.64
CA VAL A 557 -31.51 -6.68 3.11
C VAL A 557 -31.18 -6.73 4.59
N PHE A 558 -32.00 -7.40 5.40
CA PHE A 558 -31.71 -7.62 6.81
C PHE A 558 -30.44 -8.46 7.02
N PHE A 559 -30.25 -9.52 6.24
CA PHE A 559 -29.04 -10.34 6.28
C PHE A 559 -27.79 -9.55 5.91
N LEU A 560 -27.83 -8.76 4.83
CA LEU A 560 -26.73 -7.89 4.42
C LEU A 560 -26.35 -6.89 5.52
N ARG A 561 -27.33 -6.37 6.25
CA ARG A 561 -27.09 -5.52 7.42
C ARG A 561 -26.41 -6.28 8.56
N LEU A 562 -26.82 -7.51 8.86
CA LEU A 562 -26.16 -8.34 9.86
C LEU A 562 -24.69 -8.59 9.48
N CYS A 563 -24.43 -8.93 8.21
CA CYS A 563 -23.09 -9.11 7.67
C CYS A 563 -22.25 -7.84 7.78
N ARG A 564 -22.82 -6.67 7.42
CA ARG A 564 -22.18 -5.36 7.58
C ARG A 564 -21.69 -5.14 9.00
N ASN A 565 -22.52 -5.39 10.02
CA ASN A 565 -22.15 -5.19 11.41
C ASN A 565 -20.97 -6.09 11.82
N VAL A 566 -21.01 -7.38 11.45
CA VAL A 566 -19.91 -8.32 11.71
C VAL A 566 -18.62 -7.84 11.07
N LEU A 567 -18.66 -7.45 9.80
CA LEU A 567 -17.50 -7.01 9.03
C LEU A 567 -16.93 -5.68 9.52
N ALA A 568 -17.80 -4.71 9.85
CA ALA A 568 -17.40 -3.41 10.38
C ALA A 568 -16.60 -3.56 11.69
N HIS A 569 -17.10 -4.39 12.61
CA HIS A 569 -16.39 -4.68 13.86
C HIS A 569 -15.11 -5.48 13.64
N HIS A 570 -15.13 -6.51 12.78
CA HIS A 570 -13.94 -7.31 12.50
C HIS A 570 -12.78 -6.44 11.97
N TRP A 571 -13.06 -5.53 11.03
CA TRP A 571 -12.03 -4.64 10.50
C TRP A 571 -11.64 -3.48 11.43
N GLN A 572 -12.48 -3.09 12.40
CA GLN A 572 -12.15 -2.04 13.37
C GLN A 572 -11.43 -2.57 14.63
N GLN A 573 -11.86 -3.70 15.19
CA GLN A 573 -11.45 -4.17 16.52
C GLN A 573 -10.62 -5.46 16.50
N GLN A 574 -10.17 -5.95 15.33
CA GLN A 574 -9.22 -7.07 15.22
C GLN A 574 -9.72 -8.36 15.90
N GLY A 575 -11.01 -8.69 15.74
CA GLY A 575 -11.63 -9.83 16.41
C GLY A 575 -11.46 -11.17 15.69
N LEU A 576 -11.29 -12.27 16.46
CA LEU A 576 -11.18 -13.69 16.06
C LEU A 576 -12.50 -14.31 15.56
N VAL A 577 -13.34 -13.57 14.83
CA VAL A 577 -14.55 -14.16 14.26
C VAL A 577 -14.19 -14.81 12.92
N ASP A 578 -14.57 -16.07 12.74
CA ASP A 578 -14.57 -16.74 11.44
C ASP A 578 -15.60 -16.05 10.50
N ILE A 579 -15.11 -15.02 9.82
CA ILE A 579 -15.84 -14.18 8.86
C ILE A 579 -16.03 -14.86 7.50
N LEU A 580 -15.29 -15.94 7.21
CA LEU A 580 -15.33 -16.58 5.89
C LEU A 580 -16.74 -17.07 5.57
N GLN A 581 -17.41 -17.72 6.52
CA GLN A 581 -18.80 -18.17 6.33
C GLN A 581 -19.77 -17.01 6.10
N VAL A 582 -19.59 -15.87 6.77
CA VAL A 582 -20.45 -14.69 6.59
C VAL A 582 -20.21 -14.04 5.22
N MET A 583 -18.95 -13.99 4.77
CA MET A 583 -18.57 -13.41 3.49
C MET A 583 -19.00 -14.28 2.30
N MET A 584 -18.84 -15.60 2.42
CA MET A 584 -19.12 -16.53 1.33
C MET A 584 -20.59 -16.94 1.24
N ALA A 585 -21.39 -16.67 2.27
CA ALA A 585 -22.82 -17.01 2.29
C ALA A 585 -23.61 -16.51 1.07
N LEU A 586 -23.45 -15.24 0.68
CA LEU A 586 -24.19 -14.70 -0.46
C LEU A 586 -23.74 -15.31 -1.81
N PRO A 587 -22.42 -15.39 -2.13
CA PRO A 587 -21.94 -16.18 -3.27
C PRO A 587 -22.51 -17.60 -3.31
N ASP A 588 -22.45 -18.32 -2.18
CA ASP A 588 -22.89 -19.72 -2.08
C ASP A 588 -24.41 -19.86 -2.30
N MET A 589 -25.21 -18.97 -1.70
CA MET A 589 -26.66 -18.90 -1.91
C MET A 589 -27.02 -18.68 -3.37
N LEU A 590 -26.24 -17.87 -4.10
CA LEU A 590 -26.49 -17.56 -5.50
C LEU A 590 -25.85 -18.59 -6.46
N GLY A 591 -24.97 -19.45 -5.96
CA GLY A 591 -24.17 -20.36 -6.80
C GLY A 591 -23.21 -19.60 -7.73
N MET A 592 -22.71 -18.45 -7.28
CA MET A 592 -21.80 -17.59 -8.04
C MET A 592 -20.44 -17.53 -7.34
N SER A 593 -19.36 -17.31 -8.10
CA SER A 593 -18.08 -16.98 -7.49
C SER A 593 -18.12 -15.58 -6.87
N ALA A 594 -17.36 -15.36 -5.79
CA ALA A 594 -17.26 -14.05 -5.15
C ALA A 594 -16.81 -12.95 -6.13
N GLY A 595 -15.91 -13.28 -7.07
CA GLY A 595 -15.46 -12.34 -8.10
C GLY A 595 -16.57 -11.93 -9.07
N ALA A 596 -17.33 -12.89 -9.60
CA ALA A 596 -18.43 -12.60 -10.53
C ALA A 596 -19.53 -11.78 -9.85
N LEU A 597 -19.86 -12.12 -8.61
CA LEU A 597 -20.83 -11.38 -7.81
C LEU A 597 -20.33 -9.96 -7.49
N ALA A 598 -19.05 -9.80 -7.17
CA ALA A 598 -18.46 -8.49 -6.91
C ALA A 598 -18.57 -7.57 -8.12
N GLU A 599 -18.32 -8.05 -9.33
CA GLU A 599 -18.49 -7.25 -10.56
C GLU A 599 -19.94 -6.82 -10.79
N GLN A 600 -20.90 -7.72 -10.59
CA GLN A 600 -22.32 -7.39 -10.73
C GLN A 600 -22.75 -6.31 -9.72
N VAL A 601 -22.32 -6.45 -8.46
CA VAL A 601 -22.61 -5.47 -7.39
C VAL A 601 -21.93 -4.13 -7.68
N ARG A 602 -20.64 -4.11 -8.07
CA ARG A 602 -19.92 -2.88 -8.44
C ARG A 602 -20.61 -2.13 -9.57
N THR A 603 -21.01 -2.85 -10.61
CA THR A 603 -21.71 -2.27 -11.78
C THR A 603 -23.05 -1.65 -11.41
N CYS A 604 -23.78 -2.23 -10.46
CA CYS A 604 -25.04 -1.66 -10.00
C CYS A 604 -24.81 -0.46 -9.08
N MET A 605 -23.86 -0.57 -8.15
CA MET A 605 -23.56 0.49 -7.20
C MET A 605 -22.87 1.69 -7.85
N SER A 606 -22.16 1.53 -8.97
CA SER A 606 -21.53 2.65 -9.70
C SER A 606 -22.53 3.63 -10.30
N LYS A 607 -23.80 3.24 -10.40
CA LYS A 607 -24.91 4.10 -10.86
C LYS A 607 -25.44 5.02 -9.76
N LEU A 608 -25.10 4.76 -8.50
CA LEU A 608 -25.55 5.55 -7.36
C LEU A 608 -24.69 6.80 -7.21
N GLN A 609 -25.33 7.94 -6.96
CA GLN A 609 -24.60 9.16 -6.66
C GLN A 609 -23.69 8.97 -5.43
N PRO A 610 -22.44 9.47 -5.46
CA PRO A 610 -21.51 9.32 -4.34
C PRO A 610 -22.06 9.84 -3.02
N ALA A 611 -22.83 10.93 -3.05
CA ALA A 611 -23.49 11.50 -1.87
C ALA A 611 -24.47 10.51 -1.20
N THR A 612 -25.14 9.66 -1.99
CA THR A 612 -26.03 8.61 -1.46
C THR A 612 -25.24 7.56 -0.69
N ILE A 613 -24.11 7.12 -1.25
CA ILE A 613 -23.24 6.12 -0.62
C ILE A 613 -22.63 6.68 0.67
N GLU A 614 -22.18 7.94 0.66
CA GLU A 614 -21.68 8.64 1.85
C GLU A 614 -22.77 8.77 2.92
N ALA A 615 -23.99 9.16 2.54
CA ALA A 615 -25.12 9.28 3.47
C ALA A 615 -25.52 7.93 4.08
N ALA A 616 -25.48 6.84 3.29
CA ALA A 616 -25.73 5.48 3.75
C ALA A 616 -24.69 5.04 4.79
N ALA A 617 -23.41 5.30 4.54
CA ALA A 617 -22.32 4.98 5.47
C ALA A 617 -22.44 5.76 6.80
N ILE A 618 -22.76 7.07 6.74
CA ILE A 618 -22.98 7.90 7.94
C ILE A 618 -24.19 7.37 8.74
N THR A 619 -25.29 7.06 8.07
CA THR A 619 -26.50 6.52 8.71
C THR A 619 -26.21 5.18 9.38
N ALA A 620 -25.44 4.30 8.74
CA ALA A 620 -25.05 3.02 9.30
C ALA A 620 -24.15 3.17 10.54
N ALA A 621 -23.21 4.11 10.53
CA ALA A 621 -22.33 4.38 11.69
C ALA A 621 -23.14 4.87 12.91
N THR A 622 -24.03 5.85 12.72
CA THR A 622 -24.90 6.36 13.80
C THR A 622 -25.86 5.29 14.33
N ALA A 623 -26.34 4.39 13.47
CA ALA A 623 -27.21 3.28 13.88
C ALA A 623 -26.46 2.22 14.70
N ALA A 624 -25.16 2.01 14.44
CA ALA A 624 -24.34 1.08 15.21
C ALA A 624 -24.06 1.60 16.63
N GLU A 625 -23.72 2.89 16.77
CA GLU A 625 -23.51 3.54 18.08
C GLU A 625 -24.77 3.48 18.96
N GLY A 626 -25.94 3.76 18.39
CA GLY A 626 -27.22 3.66 19.10
C GLY A 626 -27.64 2.22 19.45
N GLU A 627 -27.11 1.21 18.76
CA GLU A 627 -27.32 -0.21 19.10
C GLU A 627 -26.43 -0.66 20.26
N GLU A 628 -25.21 -0.14 20.39
CA GLU A 628 -24.31 -0.40 21.52
C GLU A 628 -24.80 0.26 22.82
N GLU A 629 -25.24 1.52 22.78
CA GLU A 629 -25.78 2.21 23.95
C GLU A 629 -27.01 1.49 24.52
N ARG A 630 -27.93 1.04 23.66
CA ARG A 630 -29.12 0.27 24.07
C ARG A 630 -28.78 -1.12 24.61
N ALA A 631 -27.70 -1.73 24.13
CA ALA A 631 -27.21 -3.00 24.66
C ALA A 631 -26.54 -2.82 26.04
N SER A 632 -25.92 -1.67 26.31
CA SER A 632 -25.29 -1.35 27.60
C SER A 632 -26.28 -0.95 28.70
N ALA A 633 -27.44 -0.38 28.32
CA ALA A 633 -28.51 0.00 29.25
C ALA A 633 -29.41 -1.18 29.70
N GLY A 634 -29.17 -2.39 29.18
CA GLY A 634 -30.00 -3.58 29.42
C GLY A 634 -29.81 -4.32 30.75
N SER A 635 -29.03 -3.77 31.70
CA SER A 635 -28.75 -4.41 33.00
C SER A 635 -29.41 -3.66 34.17
N ALA A 636 -30.75 -3.67 34.22
CA ALA A 636 -31.50 -3.54 35.47
C ALA A 636 -32.94 -4.06 35.28
N PRO A 637 -33.41 -5.06 36.05
CA PRO A 637 -34.82 -5.38 36.12
C PRO A 637 -35.47 -4.65 37.29
N SER A 638 -36.64 -4.05 37.07
CA SER A 638 -37.71 -4.14 38.08
C SER A 638 -39.07 -4.06 37.40
N ALA A 639 -39.80 -5.15 37.58
CA ALA A 639 -41.21 -5.27 37.31
C ALA A 639 -42.02 -4.49 38.36
N GLY A 640 -43.20 -4.02 37.97
CA GLY A 640 -44.18 -3.42 38.88
C GLY A 640 -45.36 -2.85 38.12
N SER A 641 -46.34 -3.70 37.86
CA SER A 641 -47.61 -3.48 37.17
C SER A 641 -48.61 -2.59 37.95
N ASP A 642 -49.44 -1.91 37.16
CA ASP A 642 -50.84 -1.51 37.35
C ASP A 642 -51.28 -0.63 38.54
N LEU A 643 -51.89 0.54 38.22
CA LEU A 643 -53.35 0.75 38.26
C LEU A 643 -53.72 2.26 38.30
N SER A 644 -54.84 2.56 37.62
CA SER A 644 -55.83 3.61 37.91
C SER A 644 -55.71 5.00 37.28
N ALA A 645 -56.61 5.19 36.30
CA ALA A 645 -57.53 6.29 36.10
C ALA A 645 -57.42 7.54 37.02
N GLY A 646 -57.42 8.70 36.37
CA GLY A 646 -57.63 10.00 37.00
C GLY A 646 -57.88 11.09 35.96
N SER A 647 -59.13 11.23 35.55
CA SER A 647 -59.65 12.40 34.85
C SER A 647 -59.45 13.65 35.71
N GLY A 648 -58.95 14.73 35.10
CA GLY A 648 -58.79 16.03 35.75
C GLY A 648 -58.75 17.14 34.70
N SER A 649 -59.91 17.75 34.49
CA SER A 649 -60.14 18.99 33.74
C SER A 649 -59.69 20.23 34.54
N GLY A 650 -59.43 21.33 33.83
CA GLY A 650 -59.35 22.70 34.38
C GLY A 650 -58.15 23.48 33.88
N SER A 651 -58.33 24.37 32.88
CA SER A 651 -58.31 25.84 33.02
C SER A 651 -56.93 26.43 33.38
N GLY A 652 -56.29 27.35 32.67
CA GLY A 652 -56.75 28.45 31.82
C GLY A 652 -55.91 29.69 32.18
N GLY A 653 -55.49 30.48 31.19
CA GLY A 653 -54.75 31.75 31.36
C GLY A 653 -53.63 31.89 30.32
N ALA A 654 -53.90 32.50 29.15
CA ALA A 654 -53.77 33.94 28.88
C ALA A 654 -52.35 34.47 29.19
N GLY A 655 -51.59 35.07 28.29
CA GLY A 655 -51.82 35.54 26.92
C GLY A 655 -50.63 36.42 26.48
N ARG A 656 -50.74 36.96 25.27
CA ARG A 656 -49.84 37.93 24.58
C ARG A 656 -48.58 37.30 23.98
N GLY A 657 -48.35 37.28 22.67
CA GLY A 657 -48.78 38.20 21.61
C GLY A 657 -47.61 39.10 21.22
N GLY A 658 -47.09 38.95 20.00
CA GLY A 658 -46.00 39.77 19.48
C GLY A 658 -45.22 39.09 18.37
N ASP A 659 -45.82 39.04 17.18
CA ASP A 659 -45.25 38.60 15.91
C ASP A 659 -44.61 39.84 15.19
N PRO A 660 -44.12 39.77 13.94
CA PRO A 660 -42.68 39.78 13.62
C PRO A 660 -42.24 40.99 12.77
N ALA A 661 -40.93 41.16 12.54
CA ALA A 661 -40.45 42.05 11.47
C ALA A 661 -39.12 41.59 10.83
N SER A 662 -39.28 41.20 9.57
CA SER A 662 -38.35 41.17 8.45
C SER A 662 -37.15 42.12 8.44
N GLY A 663 -36.04 41.67 7.84
CA GLY A 663 -34.98 42.55 7.34
C GLY A 663 -33.95 41.83 6.47
N ARG A 664 -34.15 41.85 5.15
CA ARG A 664 -33.20 41.46 4.09
C ARG A 664 -31.86 42.22 4.19
N GLY A 665 -30.78 41.60 3.72
CA GLY A 665 -29.61 42.33 3.21
C GLY A 665 -28.29 41.55 3.15
N THR A 666 -28.03 40.86 2.04
CA THR A 666 -26.68 40.69 1.44
C THR A 666 -26.44 41.84 0.44
N PRO A 667 -25.24 42.05 -0.16
CA PRO A 667 -23.89 41.54 0.11
C PRO A 667 -22.79 42.65 0.05
N ALA A 668 -21.51 42.24 0.20
CA ALA A 668 -20.36 42.60 -0.64
C ALA A 668 -19.13 43.27 0.04
N ALA A 669 -18.01 42.55 -0.15
CA ALA A 669 -16.74 43.02 -0.71
C ALA A 669 -15.65 43.64 0.18
N THR A 670 -14.41 43.32 -0.25
CA THR A 670 -13.10 43.92 0.03
C THR A 670 -12.53 43.66 1.43
N GLY A 671 -11.34 43.10 1.61
CA GLY A 671 -10.11 43.22 0.82
C GLY A 671 -9.12 44.04 1.65
N GLY A 672 -8.09 43.41 2.21
CA GLY A 672 -7.12 44.11 3.05
C GLY A 672 -6.06 43.19 3.63
N CYS A 673 -4.95 43.11 2.95
CA CYS A 673 -3.71 42.44 3.32
C CYS A 673 -2.81 43.43 4.10
N TRP A 674 -1.71 42.93 4.71
CA TRP A 674 -0.52 43.63 5.30
C TRP A 674 -0.44 43.67 6.87
N PRO A 675 0.76 43.76 7.48
CA PRO A 675 1.51 42.57 7.94
C PRO A 675 2.13 42.73 9.36
N GLY A 676 2.89 41.72 9.80
CA GLY A 676 4.12 41.98 10.58
C GLY A 676 4.12 41.71 12.09
N SER A 677 4.84 40.63 12.44
CA SER A 677 5.92 40.56 13.43
C SER A 677 5.69 40.66 14.95
N SER A 678 6.42 39.77 15.62
CA SER A 678 7.10 39.89 16.93
C SER A 678 6.47 39.23 18.18
N CYS A 679 7.10 38.12 18.56
CA CYS A 679 7.61 37.75 19.88
C CYS A 679 7.07 38.42 21.16
N SER A 680 6.61 37.58 22.10
CA SER A 680 7.01 37.51 23.53
C SER A 680 6.30 36.32 24.21
N LYS A 681 7.02 35.27 24.59
CA LYS A 681 7.34 34.91 25.99
C LYS A 681 6.21 35.13 27.01
N ALA A 682 5.66 34.04 27.54
CA ALA A 682 5.18 33.96 28.91
C ALA A 682 5.39 32.54 29.46
N HIS A 683 5.86 32.49 30.70
CA HIS A 683 6.33 31.36 31.47
C HIS A 683 5.24 30.89 32.45
N THR A 684 5.21 29.57 32.70
CA THR A 684 4.83 28.87 33.96
C THR A 684 3.48 29.07 34.65
N ALA A 685 2.72 27.96 34.76
CA ALA A 685 2.22 27.34 36.01
C ALA A 685 1.60 25.96 35.62
N LEU A 686 2.20 24.80 35.90
CA LEU A 686 2.21 24.03 37.16
C LEU A 686 0.86 23.92 37.87
N LEU A 687 0.21 22.74 37.74
CA LEU A 687 -0.71 22.04 38.66
C LEU A 687 -0.93 20.65 38.01
N SER A 688 -0.14 19.61 38.33
CA SER A 688 -0.29 18.67 39.46
C SER A 688 -1.72 18.18 39.72
N SER A 689 -2.01 16.96 39.27
CA SER A 689 -2.92 16.04 39.95
C SER A 689 -2.48 14.59 39.71
N SER A 690 -1.91 14.00 40.76
CA SER A 690 -1.57 12.58 40.89
C SER A 690 -2.79 11.71 41.18
N GLY A 691 -2.71 10.44 40.79
CA GLY A 691 -3.55 9.32 41.27
C GLY A 691 -4.26 8.61 40.12
N ALA A 692 -4.18 7.29 39.91
CA ALA A 692 -3.55 6.22 40.65
C ALA A 692 -3.23 5.07 39.68
N LEU A 693 -2.09 4.41 39.93
CA LEU A 693 -1.67 3.15 39.34
C LEU A 693 -2.30 1.98 40.10
N SER A 694 -2.84 0.99 39.39
CA SER A 694 -2.89 -0.41 39.84
C SER A 694 -2.81 -1.30 38.59
N ALA A 695 -1.68 -1.93 38.28
CA ALA A 695 -1.18 -3.18 38.85
C ALA A 695 -1.86 -4.44 38.26
N ALA A 696 -1.19 -5.08 37.31
CA ALA A 696 -1.15 -6.54 37.14
C ALA A 696 -0.05 -6.91 36.11
N ARG A 697 1.20 -7.02 36.58
CA ARG A 697 2.32 -7.65 35.88
C ARG A 697 3.12 -8.45 36.91
N ARG A 698 3.63 -9.62 36.47
CA ARG A 698 4.39 -10.69 37.18
C ARG A 698 3.47 -11.85 37.64
N CYS A 699 3.74 -13.14 37.43
CA CYS A 699 4.92 -13.94 37.05
C CYS A 699 4.41 -15.09 36.14
N LEU A 700 5.20 -15.77 35.29
CA LEU A 700 6.17 -16.80 35.67
C LEU A 700 7.02 -17.21 34.45
N LEU A 701 8.34 -17.16 34.62
CA LEU A 701 9.31 -18.02 33.95
C LEU A 701 9.33 -19.37 34.69
N LEU A 702 9.36 -20.49 33.96
CA LEU A 702 10.36 -21.58 34.08
C LEU A 702 9.88 -22.92 33.50
N ALA A 703 10.84 -23.59 32.84
CA ALA A 703 10.96 -25.03 32.56
C ALA A 703 9.99 -25.65 31.52
N GLY A 704 10.40 -26.54 30.62
CA GLY A 704 11.68 -27.26 30.50
C GLY A 704 11.75 -28.04 29.20
N LYS A 705 12.98 -28.40 28.82
CA LYS A 705 13.33 -29.35 27.76
C LYS A 705 12.67 -30.71 28.04
N ALA A 706 12.00 -31.27 27.04
CA ALA A 706 11.72 -32.69 26.96
C ALA A 706 12.07 -33.19 25.56
N VAL A 707 13.10 -34.04 25.50
CA VAL A 707 13.53 -34.86 24.38
C VAL A 707 12.90 -36.23 24.58
N VAL A 708 12.08 -36.72 23.65
CA VAL A 708 11.74 -38.16 23.50
C VAL A 708 11.48 -38.46 22.01
N PRO A 709 11.91 -39.62 21.47
CA PRO A 709 12.18 -39.83 20.05
C PRO A 709 10.99 -40.44 19.33
N HIS A 710 10.82 -40.10 18.05
CA HIS A 710 9.96 -40.86 17.16
C HIS A 710 10.74 -41.51 16.02
N THR A 711 10.64 -42.83 16.06
CA THR A 711 11.21 -43.84 15.20
C THR A 711 10.82 -43.64 13.75
N ARG A 712 11.85 -43.80 12.92
CA ARG A 712 11.91 -43.73 11.47
C ARG A 712 11.12 -44.88 10.85
N ALA A 713 9.98 -44.59 10.23
CA ALA A 713 9.41 -45.45 9.20
C ALA A 713 9.93 -44.96 7.84
N MET A 714 10.76 -45.77 7.20
CA MET A 714 11.31 -45.50 5.87
C MET A 714 10.22 -45.60 4.80
N LEU A 715 9.97 -44.49 4.10
CA LEU A 715 9.42 -44.47 2.74
C LEU A 715 10.40 -43.65 1.86
N PRO A 716 10.64 -44.04 0.59
CA PRO A 716 11.78 -43.53 -0.17
C PRO A 716 11.51 -42.20 -0.91
N ALA A 717 12.60 -41.45 -1.08
CA ALA A 717 12.89 -40.35 -2.02
C ALA A 717 12.48 -38.89 -1.70
N PRO A 718 13.19 -38.20 -0.77
CA PRO A 718 13.31 -36.73 -0.72
C PRO A 718 14.55 -36.17 -1.46
N ALA A 719 15.38 -37.03 -2.05
CA ALA A 719 16.68 -36.64 -2.61
C ALA A 719 16.59 -35.87 -3.95
N VAL A 720 15.54 -36.11 -4.75
CA VAL A 720 15.35 -35.44 -6.05
C VAL A 720 14.87 -33.99 -5.88
N ARG A 721 13.96 -33.74 -4.91
CA ARG A 721 13.53 -32.38 -4.54
C ARG A 721 14.68 -31.50 -4.06
N ARG A 722 15.61 -32.07 -3.27
CA ARG A 722 16.81 -31.37 -2.78
C ARG A 722 17.75 -30.92 -3.90
N LEU A 723 17.89 -31.69 -4.98
CA LEU A 723 18.84 -31.40 -6.06
C LEU A 723 18.34 -30.33 -7.03
N ASN A 724 17.03 -30.28 -7.30
CA ASN A 724 16.43 -29.29 -8.19
C ASN A 724 16.28 -27.92 -7.50
N LEU A 725 15.92 -27.88 -6.20
CA LEU A 725 15.91 -26.64 -5.42
C LEU A 725 17.32 -26.07 -5.16
N MET A 726 18.35 -26.91 -5.00
CA MET A 726 19.74 -26.43 -4.86
C MET A 726 20.27 -25.75 -6.15
N ARG A 727 19.73 -26.09 -7.33
CA ARG A 727 20.00 -25.37 -8.59
C ARG A 727 19.32 -24.00 -8.65
N VAL A 728 18.14 -23.86 -8.04
CA VAL A 728 17.51 -22.55 -7.78
C VAL A 728 18.38 -21.75 -6.82
N MET A 729 18.87 -22.36 -5.74
CA MET A 729 19.73 -21.68 -4.77
C MET A 729 21.02 -21.16 -5.40
N THR A 730 21.66 -21.88 -6.32
CA THR A 730 22.86 -21.37 -7.01
C THR A 730 22.56 -20.26 -8.02
N SER A 731 21.33 -20.24 -8.56
CA SER A 731 20.82 -19.22 -9.48
C SER A 731 20.32 -17.96 -8.76
N ALA A 732 19.71 -18.12 -7.59
CA ALA A 732 19.14 -17.07 -6.74
C ALA A 732 20.17 -16.48 -5.76
N GLN A 733 21.11 -17.27 -5.21
CA GLN A 733 22.22 -16.75 -4.39
C GLN A 733 23.17 -15.86 -5.19
N ALA A 734 23.22 -15.99 -6.52
CA ALA A 734 23.94 -15.06 -7.37
C ALA A 734 23.22 -13.70 -7.50
N ALA A 735 21.91 -13.63 -7.23
CA ALA A 735 21.12 -12.40 -7.17
C ALA A 735 21.05 -11.78 -5.77
N VAL A 736 21.44 -12.50 -4.72
CA VAL A 736 21.45 -12.03 -3.32
C VAL A 736 22.88 -11.74 -2.86
N ARG A 737 23.37 -10.58 -3.29
CA ARG A 737 23.95 -9.63 -2.34
C ARG A 737 23.10 -8.39 -2.45
N PHE A 738 22.63 -7.87 -1.30
CA PHE A 738 21.83 -6.66 -1.14
C PHE A 738 20.30 -6.87 -1.18
N SER A 739 19.76 -7.21 0.00
CA SER A 739 18.50 -6.70 0.53
C SER A 739 18.82 -5.67 1.61
#